data_AF-A0A9P9MKA4-F1
#
_entry.id   AF-A0A9P9MKA4-F1
#
_cell.length_a   1.000
_cell.length_b   1.000
_cell.length_c   1.000
_cell.angle_alpha   90.00
_cell.angle_beta   90.00
_cell.angle_gamma   90.00
#
_symmetry.space_group_name_H-M   'P 1'
#
loop_
_entity.id
_entity.type
_entity.pdbx_description
1 polymer ?
#
loop_
_entity_poly.entity_id
_entity_poly.type
_entity_poly.pdbx_seq_one_letter_code
_entity_poly.pdbx_strand_id
1 'polypeptide(L)'
;MKLSSTVVGSIAVFSGLGVAAPTWPSATDELEDVMFLNAGYKSKGFGAHVTPCSFSEFGVGRQTAAEWLRIGFHDMATTNIFFEPHGGIDSSIAFELNNGENLGPGFVSTLQTYSALYNSRLSVSDIIALGVYASVRACGGPVVPIRGGRIDASAAGPQGVPQPQNPQGTFVNQFARMGFNTVDMIQMTACGHAIGGVHSEFFPEIVPAGTAPNGYALFDNSLEFDNNIATRYISGPNTDPLSVGPSVAATRNADTVVFTADKNVTIQAMTNPATFNTVCSSILQRMIDTVAPTVTLSDPLAPYEVKPSGLQLTLLSGGAQITFSGDIRVRTTTRSAASILSVQIIYKDRTGGVGGTITTTTVSGTATGFDDSFTFYGFSANIPATTSISSFTVVIAGTGGLSTTYNNNGAGFPIQDSVIALAPQSCLSGTNLTVVAAVRTGVTSAVSLGVTQKVARTGGVPVPALANATVTMVKGATIGPYSIYSGSSTIASAAGTKYGVSSGTFADDFKDPASLGATCAPIGTVAPSSTSSSVVSTSRSSTSSRVSSTTSATAIPTPVHKPVVGKYSFQGCFTEGTGVRALAGPAFVDYANMTSEMCASNCAAYQYWGIEYYGECYCGDELAASSTQAPLEDCNFICPGNPNEFCGAGNRLELYRLTSAATSSRSSSSVRSTSSASTIRSSSSVSSRSSTAPTSTPTLAIKPKVGNYVRQGCYTEGTGVRALAGAQFVDYVGMTLEICASNCAGTAYFGVEYGGECYCGQTLDVTSVPAADQLDCSFVCPGDASEYCGAGNRLELYMLGATLSSSSSRVSSTSSSSSSTRASPSSTIVSSSTTKPVSSSSASSTAVPTLRIVPSAGGYNYLGCYTEGDGVRALGAAAFPSDTNTVESCVASCAGYKYAGMEYGRECWCADEFGTGALLVPNADCSMTCAGDPYAYCGAGNRLQVYQKAGTGSPSTSSSRSATISTSTTKPASTTSKAASSTSKPVSLTTSTTSSAAPQGTPGIKPTVGAYTYYGCQTEGTGVRALNGGFFFNETAMTLEMCAENCAGFKYWGVEYGAECYCGNEFQAGSVAVPQGDCSFPCPGNTLEFCGAGNRLSSYVLTV
;
A
#
# COMPACT_ATOMS: atom_id res chain seq x y z
N MET A 1 3.68 32.35 -46.44
CA MET A 1 2.63 32.39 -47.49
C MET A 1 1.31 31.97 -46.86
N LYS A 2 0.17 32.55 -47.27
CA LYS A 2 -1.16 32.05 -46.88
C LYS A 2 -1.49 30.81 -47.70
N LEU A 3 -2.06 29.79 -47.07
CA LEU A 3 -2.95 28.83 -47.72
C LEU A 3 -3.98 28.35 -46.69
N SER A 4 -5.25 28.47 -47.05
CA SER A 4 -6.39 28.07 -46.22
C SER A 4 -6.82 26.67 -46.63
N SER A 5 -7.23 25.84 -45.67
CA SER A 5 -8.09 24.68 -45.92
C SER A 5 -8.83 24.29 -44.64
N THR A 6 -10.15 24.44 -44.68
CA THR A 6 -11.10 23.92 -43.70
C THR A 6 -11.04 22.40 -43.59
N VAL A 7 -11.05 21.86 -42.37
CA VAL A 7 -11.43 20.47 -42.10
C VAL A 7 -12.53 20.45 -41.04
N VAL A 8 -13.54 19.63 -41.29
CA VAL A 8 -14.76 19.49 -40.47
C VAL A 8 -14.46 18.76 -39.18
N GLY A 9 -15.00 19.24 -38.06
CA GLY A 9 -14.82 18.61 -36.75
C GLY A 9 -15.43 17.21 -36.68
N SER A 10 -14.66 16.27 -36.14
CA SER A 10 -15.16 14.96 -35.69
C SER A 10 -14.76 14.79 -34.23
N ILE A 11 -15.73 14.45 -33.38
CA ILE A 11 -15.52 14.25 -31.94
C ILE A 11 -14.75 12.95 -31.75
N ALA A 12 -13.47 13.04 -31.35
CA ALA A 12 -12.68 11.89 -30.95
C ALA A 12 -12.92 11.59 -29.47
N VAL A 13 -13.75 10.59 -29.18
CA VAL A 13 -13.84 10.01 -27.84
C VAL A 13 -12.57 9.20 -27.60
N PHE A 14 -11.70 9.66 -26.70
CA PHE A 14 -10.56 8.88 -26.25
C PHE A 14 -11.07 7.65 -25.50
N SER A 15 -10.97 6.50 -26.16
CA SER A 15 -11.27 5.19 -25.58
C SER A 15 -10.01 4.72 -24.85
N GLY A 16 -9.98 4.85 -23.52
CA GLY A 16 -8.96 4.20 -22.71
C GLY A 16 -9.01 2.68 -22.89
N LEU A 17 -7.86 2.01 -22.73
CA LEU A 17 -7.78 0.55 -22.76
C LEU A 17 -8.75 -0.04 -21.72
N GLY A 18 -9.61 -0.95 -22.17
CA GLY A 18 -10.84 -1.29 -21.46
C GLY A 18 -10.65 -2.18 -20.23
N VAL A 19 -10.39 -1.56 -19.07
CA VAL A 19 -10.75 -2.17 -17.78
C VAL A 19 -12.29 -2.18 -17.70
N ALA A 20 -12.88 -3.34 -17.36
CA ALA A 20 -14.32 -3.43 -17.19
C ALA A 20 -14.76 -2.55 -16.01
N ALA A 21 -15.90 -1.85 -16.15
CA ALA A 21 -16.43 -1.04 -15.06
C ALA A 21 -16.75 -1.94 -13.85
N PRO A 22 -16.40 -1.55 -12.61
CA PRO A 22 -16.64 -2.38 -11.44
C PRO A 22 -18.15 -2.57 -11.16
N THR A 23 -18.52 -3.71 -10.57
CA THR A 23 -19.91 -4.08 -10.27
C THR A 23 -20.12 -4.13 -8.77
N TRP A 24 -21.13 -3.41 -8.26
CA TRP A 24 -21.43 -3.31 -6.83
C TRP A 24 -22.58 -4.25 -6.42
N PRO A 25 -22.55 -4.92 -5.25
CA PRO A 25 -21.43 -4.99 -4.32
C PRO A 25 -20.33 -5.94 -4.81
N SER A 26 -19.09 -5.65 -4.40
CA SER A 26 -17.90 -6.47 -4.62
C SER A 26 -17.25 -6.84 -3.28
N ALA A 27 -16.55 -7.97 -3.24
CA ALA A 27 -15.70 -8.34 -2.09
C ALA A 27 -14.61 -7.29 -1.81
N THR A 28 -14.20 -6.52 -2.82
CA THR A 28 -13.18 -5.47 -2.74
C THR A 28 -13.72 -4.08 -2.36
N ASP A 29 -15.02 -3.93 -2.05
CA ASP A 29 -15.64 -2.61 -1.85
C ASP A 29 -15.07 -1.81 -0.65
N GLU A 30 -14.63 -2.48 0.42
CA GLU A 30 -13.99 -1.80 1.55
C GLU A 30 -12.57 -1.36 1.20
N LEU A 31 -11.80 -2.20 0.49
CA LEU A 31 -10.46 -1.84 -0.01
C LEU A 31 -10.54 -0.65 -0.99
N GLU A 32 -11.57 -0.62 -1.85
CA GLU A 32 -11.84 0.49 -2.77
C GLU A 32 -12.18 1.79 -2.02
N ASP A 33 -13.01 1.75 -0.97
CA ASP A 33 -13.26 2.95 -0.16
C ASP A 33 -11.98 3.42 0.56
N VAL A 34 -11.11 2.51 1.05
CA VAL A 34 -9.84 2.88 1.70
C VAL A 34 -8.85 3.48 0.70
N MET A 35 -8.79 2.98 -0.53
CA MET A 35 -7.92 3.49 -1.60
C MET A 35 -8.33 4.89 -2.08
N PHE A 36 -9.64 5.14 -2.23
CA PHE A 36 -10.15 6.33 -2.92
C PHE A 36 -10.78 7.39 -1.99
N LEU A 37 -11.04 7.11 -0.72
CA LEU A 37 -11.59 8.08 0.26
C LEU A 37 -10.51 8.47 1.29
N ASN A 38 -9.45 9.14 0.83
CA ASN A 38 -8.38 9.60 1.71
C ASN A 38 -8.77 10.81 2.57
N ALA A 39 -9.50 11.78 2.01
CA ALA A 39 -9.92 12.99 2.72
C ALA A 39 -11.39 13.35 2.48
N GLY A 40 -11.96 14.15 3.39
CA GLY A 40 -13.34 14.62 3.31
C GLY A 40 -14.39 13.65 3.85
N TYR A 41 -15.60 13.72 3.29
CA TYR A 41 -16.77 13.00 3.77
C TYR A 41 -16.61 11.47 3.64
N LYS A 42 -16.80 10.75 4.75
CA LYS A 42 -16.56 9.30 4.86
C LYS A 42 -15.12 8.88 4.51
N SER A 43 -14.14 9.77 4.71
CA SER A 43 -12.72 9.41 4.66
C SER A 43 -12.43 8.21 5.56
N LYS A 44 -11.53 7.34 5.10
CA LYS A 44 -10.96 6.21 5.84
C LYS A 44 -9.61 6.57 6.50
N GLY A 45 -9.12 7.79 6.30
CA GLY A 45 -7.88 8.32 6.90
C GLY A 45 -6.56 7.73 6.38
N PHE A 46 -6.60 6.72 5.50
CA PHE A 46 -5.41 5.91 5.16
C PHE A 46 -4.26 6.72 4.57
N GLY A 47 -4.51 7.50 3.51
CA GLY A 47 -3.47 8.32 2.88
C GLY A 47 -2.90 9.43 3.76
N ALA A 48 -3.52 9.77 4.90
CA ALA A 48 -3.06 10.86 5.76
C ALA A 48 -1.69 10.59 6.39
N HIS A 49 -1.40 9.35 6.79
CA HIS A 49 -0.12 9.01 7.42
C HIS A 49 1.10 9.10 6.48
N VAL A 50 0.88 9.16 5.16
CA VAL A 50 1.91 9.30 4.12
C VAL A 50 1.85 10.63 3.37
N THR A 51 0.92 11.53 3.74
CA THR A 51 0.70 12.81 3.06
C THR A 51 0.87 13.98 4.04
N PRO A 52 1.78 14.93 3.82
CA PRO A 52 2.76 15.00 2.72
C PRO A 52 3.82 13.89 2.81
N CYS A 53 4.55 13.67 1.72
CA CYS A 53 5.70 12.75 1.70
C CYS A 53 6.92 13.36 2.41
N SER A 54 6.82 13.48 3.73
CA SER A 54 7.84 14.11 4.57
C SER A 54 8.21 13.21 5.76
N PHE A 55 8.98 13.76 6.71
CA PHE A 55 9.19 13.09 7.98
C PHE A 55 7.89 13.03 8.79
N SER A 56 7.58 11.83 9.28
CA SER A 56 6.34 11.43 9.93
C SER A 56 6.16 11.98 11.34
N GLU A 57 4.90 11.95 11.79
CA GLU A 57 4.51 12.12 13.19
C GLU A 57 5.21 11.15 14.17
N PHE A 58 5.67 9.99 13.69
CA PHE A 58 6.24 8.93 14.55
C PHE A 58 7.71 9.13 14.96
N GLY A 59 8.31 10.28 14.63
CA GLY A 59 9.63 10.68 15.16
C GLY A 59 10.56 11.33 14.13
N VAL A 60 11.57 12.04 14.63
CA VAL A 60 12.60 12.67 13.80
C VAL A 60 13.34 11.64 12.95
N GLY A 61 13.56 11.95 11.67
CA GLY A 61 14.26 11.05 10.74
C GLY A 61 13.46 9.81 10.31
N ARG A 62 12.15 9.72 10.60
CA ARG A 62 11.28 8.62 10.13
C ARG A 62 10.35 9.10 9.03
N GLN A 63 10.21 8.36 7.94
CA GLN A 63 9.37 8.72 6.78
C GLN A 63 8.34 7.59 6.56
N THR A 64 7.07 7.81 6.90
CA THR A 64 6.04 6.75 6.87
C THR A 64 5.95 6.07 5.51
N ALA A 65 6.02 6.85 4.42
CA ALA A 65 5.96 6.32 3.06
C ALA A 65 7.10 5.34 2.76
N ALA A 66 8.32 5.62 3.24
CA ALA A 66 9.44 4.69 3.10
C ALA A 66 9.26 3.45 3.99
N GLU A 67 8.70 3.59 5.19
CA GLU A 67 8.40 2.46 6.09
C GLU A 67 7.29 1.55 5.52
N TRP A 68 6.27 2.13 4.89
CA TRP A 68 5.16 1.43 4.22
C TRP A 68 5.59 0.76 2.91
N LEU A 69 6.51 1.37 2.16
CA LEU A 69 7.15 0.72 1.01
C LEU A 69 8.04 -0.46 1.47
N ARG A 70 8.81 -0.25 2.55
CA ARG A 70 9.69 -1.27 3.15
C ARG A 70 8.90 -2.46 3.71
N ILE A 71 7.77 -2.25 4.40
CA ILE A 71 6.98 -3.39 4.92
C ILE A 71 6.43 -4.26 3.79
N GLY A 72 5.99 -3.64 2.67
CA GLY A 72 5.55 -4.40 1.49
C GLY A 72 6.65 -5.26 0.88
N PHE A 73 7.88 -4.76 0.81
CA PHE A 73 9.01 -5.59 0.39
C PHE A 73 9.32 -6.69 1.40
N HIS A 74 9.42 -6.37 2.70
CA HIS A 74 9.81 -7.34 3.74
C HIS A 74 8.79 -8.48 3.92
N ASP A 75 7.49 -8.19 3.86
CA ASP A 75 6.42 -9.20 3.91
C ASP A 75 6.51 -10.15 2.72
N MET A 76 6.63 -9.60 1.49
CA MET A 76 6.88 -10.40 0.29
C MET A 76 8.19 -11.20 0.37
N ALA A 77 9.24 -10.64 0.97
CA ALA A 77 10.60 -11.14 0.74
C ALA A 77 10.88 -12.56 1.27
N THR A 78 10.05 -13.08 2.18
CA THR A 78 10.10 -14.47 2.65
C THR A 78 9.65 -15.48 1.59
N THR A 79 9.04 -15.02 0.48
CA THR A 79 8.51 -15.84 -0.62
C THR A 79 9.50 -16.89 -1.12
N ASN A 80 8.96 -18.08 -1.39
CA ASN A 80 9.64 -19.17 -2.08
C ASN A 80 8.77 -19.75 -3.19
N ILE A 81 9.04 -19.43 -4.45
CA ILE A 81 8.28 -19.95 -5.59
C ILE A 81 8.55 -21.44 -5.89
N PHE A 82 9.52 -22.07 -5.23
CA PHE A 82 9.92 -23.45 -5.47
C PHE A 82 9.33 -24.47 -4.48
N PHE A 83 8.90 -24.02 -3.29
CA PHE A 83 8.47 -24.90 -2.20
C PHE A 83 7.38 -24.25 -1.34
N GLU A 84 6.54 -25.09 -0.70
CA GLU A 84 5.57 -24.64 0.29
C GLU A 84 6.19 -24.57 1.71
N PRO A 85 5.80 -23.61 2.57
CA PRO A 85 4.82 -22.55 2.31
C PRO A 85 5.37 -21.47 1.37
N HIS A 86 4.59 -21.11 0.35
CA HIS A 86 5.01 -20.17 -0.69
C HIS A 86 5.31 -18.74 -0.21
N GLY A 87 4.63 -18.24 0.84
CA GLY A 87 4.70 -16.85 1.30
C GLY A 87 4.06 -15.85 0.32
N GLY A 88 4.45 -14.57 0.41
CA GLY A 88 3.96 -13.47 -0.43
C GLY A 88 3.56 -12.26 0.39
N ILE A 89 2.76 -11.36 -0.17
CA ILE A 89 2.02 -10.39 0.65
C ILE A 89 0.87 -11.14 1.35
N ASP A 90 1.17 -11.64 2.54
CA ASP A 90 0.25 -12.38 3.40
C ASP A 90 0.24 -11.87 4.86
N SER A 91 0.89 -10.74 5.16
CA SER A 91 1.03 -10.16 6.51
C SER A 91 1.75 -11.05 7.53
N SER A 92 2.46 -12.10 7.09
CA SER A 92 3.31 -12.95 7.95
C SER A 92 4.37 -12.14 8.71
N ILE A 93 4.79 -10.98 8.19
CA ILE A 93 5.73 -10.09 8.89
C ILE A 93 5.25 -9.66 10.29
N ALA A 94 3.94 -9.67 10.55
CA ALA A 94 3.38 -9.39 11.88
C ALA A 94 3.87 -10.37 12.97
N PHE A 95 4.37 -11.55 12.59
CA PHE A 95 4.92 -12.56 13.48
C PHE A 95 6.47 -12.56 13.51
N GLU A 96 7.13 -11.75 12.66
CA GLU A 96 8.56 -11.86 12.34
C GLU A 96 9.41 -10.71 12.88
N LEU A 97 8.82 -9.78 13.62
CA LEU A 97 9.45 -8.54 14.07
C LEU A 97 10.68 -8.73 14.99
N ASN A 98 10.86 -9.94 15.53
CA ASN A 98 11.96 -10.30 16.43
C ASN A 98 12.98 -11.26 15.81
N ASN A 99 12.92 -11.52 14.50
CA ASN A 99 13.78 -12.51 13.82
C ASN A 99 15.18 -11.98 13.44
N GLY A 100 15.46 -10.69 13.65
CA GLY A 100 16.72 -10.02 13.31
C GLY A 100 16.80 -9.44 11.89
N GLU A 101 15.90 -9.81 10.99
CA GLU A 101 15.83 -9.29 9.62
C GLU A 101 14.98 -7.99 9.54
N ASN A 102 14.01 -7.86 10.45
CA ASN A 102 13.01 -6.79 10.48
C ASN A 102 13.34 -5.67 11.49
N LEU A 103 14.55 -5.12 11.42
CA LEU A 103 15.01 -4.08 12.38
C LEU A 103 14.37 -2.70 12.14
N GLY A 104 13.96 -2.06 13.25
CA GLY A 104 13.50 -0.67 13.34
C GLY A 104 12.04 -0.54 13.79
N PRO A 105 11.64 0.58 14.43
CA PRO A 105 10.30 0.78 14.98
C PRO A 105 9.20 0.88 13.91
N GLY A 106 9.57 1.20 12.66
CA GLY A 106 8.64 1.40 11.54
C GLY A 106 7.69 0.25 11.27
N PHE A 107 8.12 -1.00 11.43
CA PHE A 107 7.25 -2.16 11.22
C PHE A 107 6.12 -2.24 12.25
N VAL A 108 6.43 -2.02 13.54
CA VAL A 108 5.43 -2.08 14.62
C VAL A 108 4.38 -0.99 14.44
N SER A 109 4.79 0.27 14.24
CA SER A 109 3.85 1.37 14.07
C SER A 109 3.02 1.22 12.79
N THR A 110 3.63 0.75 11.69
CA THR A 110 2.91 0.51 10.42
C THR A 110 1.82 -0.55 10.59
N LEU A 111 2.13 -1.68 11.21
CA LEU A 111 1.16 -2.74 11.49
C LEU A 111 0.07 -2.28 12.47
N GLN A 112 0.40 -1.44 13.45
CA GLN A 112 -0.59 -0.82 14.34
C GLN A 112 -1.55 0.09 13.56
N THR A 113 -1.05 0.96 12.67
CA THR A 113 -1.89 1.79 11.80
C THR A 113 -2.78 0.95 10.89
N TYR A 114 -2.25 -0.10 10.25
CA TYR A 114 -3.04 -1.01 9.41
C TYR A 114 -4.10 -1.78 10.23
N SER A 115 -3.78 -2.13 11.48
CA SER A 115 -4.71 -2.83 12.38
C SER A 115 -5.99 -2.03 12.67
N ALA A 116 -5.98 -0.69 12.53
CA ALA A 116 -7.18 0.13 12.70
C ALA A 116 -8.24 -0.20 11.63
N LEU A 117 -7.82 -0.37 10.37
CA LEU A 117 -8.69 -0.62 9.23
C LEU A 117 -9.05 -2.11 9.05
N TYR A 118 -8.19 -3.02 9.49
CA TYR A 118 -8.40 -4.48 9.44
C TYR A 118 -9.81 -4.90 9.91
N ASN A 119 -10.50 -5.73 9.13
CA ASN A 119 -11.84 -6.24 9.46
C ASN A 119 -12.22 -7.46 8.59
N SER A 120 -13.41 -8.03 8.78
CA SER A 120 -13.86 -9.24 8.05
C SER A 120 -14.06 -9.09 6.54
N ARG A 121 -13.90 -7.88 5.98
CA ARG A 121 -13.97 -7.56 4.54
C ARG A 121 -12.69 -6.89 4.02
N LEU A 122 -11.65 -6.77 4.85
CA LEU A 122 -10.38 -6.13 4.50
C LEU A 122 -9.25 -6.75 5.32
N SER A 123 -8.41 -7.56 4.65
CA SER A 123 -7.24 -8.21 5.22
C SER A 123 -6.09 -7.23 5.44
N VAL A 124 -5.18 -7.51 6.37
CA VAL A 124 -3.97 -6.68 6.56
C VAL A 124 -3.04 -6.78 5.34
N SER A 125 -3.01 -7.93 4.69
CA SER A 125 -2.27 -8.18 3.46
C SER A 125 -2.69 -7.23 2.32
N ASP A 126 -4.00 -7.03 2.12
CA ASP A 126 -4.49 -6.05 1.15
C ASP A 126 -4.19 -4.60 1.57
N ILE A 127 -4.12 -4.30 2.88
CA ILE A 127 -3.69 -2.99 3.39
C ILE A 127 -2.19 -2.77 3.18
N ILE A 128 -1.33 -3.79 3.34
CA ILE A 128 0.11 -3.73 3.04
C ILE A 128 0.33 -3.41 1.55
N ALA A 129 -0.36 -4.13 0.66
CA ALA A 129 -0.32 -3.86 -0.77
C ALA A 129 -0.78 -2.43 -1.12
N LEU A 130 -1.86 -1.96 -0.48
CA LEU A 130 -2.33 -0.58 -0.64
C LEU A 130 -1.35 0.45 -0.06
N GLY A 131 -0.63 0.09 1.00
CA GLY A 131 0.41 0.92 1.62
C GLY A 131 1.56 1.23 0.66
N VAL A 132 1.97 0.26 -0.16
CA VAL A 132 2.94 0.47 -1.25
C VAL A 132 2.41 1.48 -2.27
N TYR A 133 1.18 1.33 -2.76
CA TYR A 133 0.56 2.31 -3.69
C TYR A 133 0.49 3.71 -3.07
N ALA A 134 0.00 3.82 -1.84
CA ALA A 134 -0.18 5.11 -1.17
C ALA A 134 1.15 5.81 -0.94
N SER A 135 2.20 5.07 -0.57
CA SER A 135 3.56 5.60 -0.41
C SER A 135 4.11 6.16 -1.71
N VAL A 136 4.04 5.37 -2.79
CA VAL A 136 4.55 5.79 -4.10
C VAL A 136 3.77 7.01 -4.62
N ARG A 137 2.43 7.02 -4.52
CA ARG A 137 1.60 8.15 -5.01
C ARG A 137 1.72 9.41 -4.17
N ALA A 138 1.76 9.31 -2.84
CA ALA A 138 1.89 10.48 -1.97
C ALA A 138 3.24 11.21 -2.16
N CYS A 139 4.28 10.46 -2.56
CA CYS A 139 5.61 10.96 -2.92
C CYS A 139 5.75 11.31 -4.42
N GLY A 140 4.65 11.53 -5.15
CA GLY A 140 4.68 11.96 -6.56
C GLY A 140 5.02 10.87 -7.59
N GLY A 141 5.32 9.64 -7.17
CA GLY A 141 5.64 8.49 -8.02
C GLY A 141 4.45 7.94 -8.81
N PRO A 142 4.64 6.90 -9.64
CA PRO A 142 3.62 6.38 -10.55
C PRO A 142 2.45 5.68 -9.83
N VAL A 143 1.33 5.48 -10.54
CA VAL A 143 0.25 4.58 -10.09
C VAL A 143 0.76 3.14 -10.13
N VAL A 144 0.78 2.49 -8.96
CA VAL A 144 0.93 1.05 -8.81
C VAL A 144 -0.49 0.44 -8.80
N PRO A 145 -0.89 -0.38 -9.80
CA PRO A 145 -2.23 -0.95 -9.82
C PRO A 145 -2.46 -1.92 -8.66
N ILE A 146 -3.49 -1.66 -7.85
CA ILE A 146 -3.87 -2.51 -6.70
C ILE A 146 -4.91 -3.54 -7.15
N ARG A 147 -4.67 -4.81 -6.83
CA ARG A 147 -5.70 -5.88 -6.77
C ARG A 147 -6.07 -6.13 -5.31
N GLY A 148 -7.23 -6.73 -5.04
CA GLY A 148 -7.61 -7.22 -3.70
C GLY A 148 -7.79 -8.73 -3.65
N GLY A 149 -8.01 -9.28 -2.46
CA GLY A 149 -8.27 -10.70 -2.22
C GLY A 149 -7.14 -11.46 -1.52
N ARG A 150 -6.13 -10.76 -0.97
CA ARG A 150 -5.05 -11.41 -0.21
C ARG A 150 -5.56 -11.97 1.11
N ILE A 151 -4.95 -13.08 1.54
CA ILE A 151 -5.33 -13.83 2.73
C ILE A 151 -4.24 -13.66 3.80
N ASP A 152 -4.63 -13.22 4.99
CA ASP A 152 -3.69 -13.04 6.10
C ASP A 152 -3.19 -14.39 6.63
N ALA A 153 -1.87 -14.52 6.75
CA ALA A 153 -1.17 -15.59 7.41
C ALA A 153 -1.55 -15.72 8.88
N SER A 154 -1.42 -16.93 9.40
CA SER A 154 -1.72 -17.24 10.82
C SER A 154 -0.48 -17.43 11.69
N ALA A 155 0.71 -17.45 11.08
CA ALA A 155 2.02 -17.62 11.69
C ALA A 155 3.11 -16.93 10.84
N ALA A 156 4.34 -16.91 11.33
CA ALA A 156 5.52 -16.42 10.58
C ALA A 156 5.84 -17.29 9.36
N GLY A 157 6.35 -16.66 8.31
CA GLY A 157 7.02 -17.31 7.20
C GLY A 157 8.47 -17.71 7.53
N PRO A 158 9.19 -18.28 6.55
CA PRO A 158 10.60 -18.58 6.69
C PRO A 158 11.45 -17.30 6.67
N GLN A 159 12.59 -17.29 7.37
CA GLN A 159 13.59 -16.24 7.21
C GLN A 159 14.13 -16.20 5.78
N GLY A 160 14.59 -15.03 5.35
CA GLY A 160 15.26 -14.91 4.06
C GLY A 160 15.29 -13.52 3.44
N VAL A 161 14.99 -12.46 4.18
CA VAL A 161 15.01 -11.07 3.67
C VAL A 161 16.45 -10.68 3.30
N PRO A 162 16.68 -10.08 2.11
CA PRO A 162 18.01 -9.61 1.72
C PRO A 162 18.65 -8.65 2.72
N GLN A 163 19.92 -8.90 3.08
CA GLN A 163 20.67 -8.15 4.08
C GLN A 163 21.76 -7.30 3.42
N PRO A 164 22.12 -6.12 3.97
CA PRO A 164 23.01 -5.18 3.29
C PRO A 164 24.45 -5.70 3.10
N GLN A 165 24.87 -6.70 3.88
CA GLN A 165 26.16 -7.39 3.74
C GLN A 165 26.18 -8.54 2.71
N ASN A 166 25.07 -8.84 2.06
CA ASN A 166 24.99 -10.01 1.17
C ASN A 166 25.86 -9.80 -0.09
N PRO A 167 26.58 -10.82 -0.57
CA PRO A 167 27.28 -10.74 -1.85
C PRO A 167 26.28 -10.82 -3.01
N GLN A 168 26.70 -10.34 -4.19
CA GLN A 168 25.87 -10.25 -5.40
C GLN A 168 25.14 -11.56 -5.75
N GLY A 169 25.82 -12.71 -5.65
CA GLY A 169 25.21 -14.02 -5.91
C GLY A 169 24.11 -14.39 -4.91
N THR A 170 24.23 -13.99 -3.65
CA THR A 170 23.17 -14.18 -2.64
C THR A 170 21.96 -13.31 -2.94
N PHE A 171 22.14 -12.04 -3.33
CA PHE A 171 21.02 -11.21 -3.79
C PHE A 171 20.31 -11.84 -5.00
N VAL A 172 21.04 -12.25 -6.04
CA VAL A 172 20.46 -12.91 -7.23
C VAL A 172 19.68 -14.18 -6.84
N ASN A 173 20.23 -15.02 -5.95
CA ASN A 173 19.55 -16.23 -5.49
C ASN A 173 18.29 -15.93 -4.64
N GLN A 174 18.34 -14.91 -3.76
CA GLN A 174 17.17 -14.49 -2.98
C GLN A 174 16.07 -13.94 -3.87
N PHE A 175 16.40 -13.10 -4.87
CA PHE A 175 15.41 -12.59 -5.82
C PHE A 175 14.85 -13.71 -6.72
N ALA A 176 15.67 -14.66 -7.16
CA ALA A 176 15.20 -15.83 -7.90
C ALA A 176 14.21 -16.69 -7.08
N ARG A 177 14.48 -16.88 -5.77
CA ARG A 177 13.56 -17.54 -4.82
C ARG A 177 12.21 -16.82 -4.71
N MET A 178 12.21 -15.49 -4.77
CA MET A 178 11.01 -14.65 -4.78
C MET A 178 10.31 -14.59 -6.16
N GLY A 179 10.85 -15.21 -7.21
CA GLY A 179 10.29 -15.18 -8.58
C GLY A 179 10.74 -13.99 -9.44
N PHE A 180 11.82 -13.31 -9.06
CA PHE A 180 12.36 -12.13 -9.73
C PHE A 180 13.76 -12.39 -10.30
N ASN A 181 14.01 -11.98 -11.53
CA ASN A 181 15.33 -12.13 -12.17
C ASN A 181 16.30 -10.98 -11.80
N THR A 182 17.54 -11.01 -12.32
CA THR A 182 18.55 -9.97 -12.03
C THR A 182 18.15 -8.55 -12.45
N VAL A 183 17.39 -8.41 -13.54
CA VAL A 183 16.87 -7.10 -13.98
C VAL A 183 15.79 -6.63 -13.00
N ASP A 184 14.86 -7.52 -12.63
CA ASP A 184 13.81 -7.25 -11.65
C ASP A 184 14.40 -6.84 -10.29
N MET A 185 15.47 -7.49 -9.84
CA MET A 185 16.22 -7.16 -8.62
C MET A 185 16.73 -5.72 -8.65
N ILE A 186 17.41 -5.31 -9.73
CA ILE A 186 17.92 -3.95 -9.88
C ILE A 186 16.76 -2.93 -9.90
N GLN A 187 15.69 -3.24 -10.62
CA GLN A 187 14.50 -2.38 -10.70
C GLN A 187 13.83 -2.23 -9.34
N MET A 188 13.62 -3.32 -8.61
CA MET A 188 12.95 -3.31 -7.32
C MET A 188 13.77 -2.56 -6.27
N THR A 189 15.10 -2.76 -6.22
CA THR A 189 15.98 -2.00 -5.32
C THR A 189 15.95 -0.51 -5.65
N ALA A 190 16.11 -0.13 -6.93
CA ALA A 190 16.09 1.28 -7.33
C ALA A 190 14.73 1.95 -7.08
N CYS A 191 13.61 1.25 -7.27
CA CYS A 191 12.28 1.79 -6.95
C CYS A 191 11.98 1.78 -5.45
N GLY A 192 12.50 0.82 -4.69
CA GLY A 192 12.37 0.74 -3.23
C GLY A 192 13.15 1.83 -2.50
N HIS A 193 14.38 2.13 -2.98
CA HIS A 193 15.27 3.15 -2.43
C HIS A 193 15.12 4.53 -3.08
N ALA A 194 14.09 4.73 -3.90
CA ALA A 194 13.70 6.04 -4.43
C ALA A 194 13.18 7.00 -3.35
N ILE A 195 12.74 6.45 -2.21
CA ILE A 195 12.39 7.16 -1.00
C ILE A 195 13.01 6.43 0.19
N GLY A 196 13.25 7.14 1.29
CA GLY A 196 13.81 6.53 2.50
C GLY A 196 15.30 6.73 2.70
N GLY A 197 15.87 5.94 3.60
CA GLY A 197 17.25 6.04 4.03
C GLY A 197 17.59 5.09 5.17
N VAL A 198 18.81 5.23 5.69
CA VAL A 198 19.39 4.35 6.72
C VAL A 198 19.56 5.08 8.05
N HIS A 199 19.05 4.48 9.13
CA HIS A 199 19.24 4.94 10.50
C HIS A 199 20.55 4.43 11.11
N SER A 200 21.36 5.37 11.60
CA SER A 200 22.61 5.13 12.32
C SER A 200 22.47 4.32 13.62
N GLU A 201 21.29 4.34 14.26
CA GLU A 201 21.00 3.55 15.46
C GLU A 201 21.04 2.04 15.18
N PHE A 202 20.43 1.61 14.07
CA PHE A 202 20.32 0.20 13.69
C PHE A 202 21.48 -0.25 12.78
N PHE A 203 22.10 0.68 12.05
CA PHE A 203 23.18 0.39 11.10
C PHE A 203 24.38 1.35 11.24
N PRO A 204 25.06 1.41 12.41
CA PRO A 204 26.17 2.34 12.68
C PRO A 204 27.40 2.12 11.78
N GLU A 205 27.50 0.95 11.16
CA GLU A 205 28.58 0.56 10.23
C GLU A 205 28.33 1.09 8.80
N ILE A 206 27.09 1.49 8.50
CA ILE A 206 26.66 2.08 7.22
C ILE A 206 26.60 3.60 7.39
N VAL A 207 25.92 4.07 8.45
CA VAL A 207 25.80 5.49 8.84
C VAL A 207 26.33 5.66 10.26
N PRO A 208 27.57 6.12 10.46
CA PRO A 208 28.11 6.34 11.80
C PRO A 208 27.31 7.37 12.60
N ALA A 209 27.27 7.19 13.93
CA ALA A 209 26.57 8.10 14.83
C ALA A 209 27.10 9.54 14.68
N GLY A 210 26.19 10.49 14.44
CA GLY A 210 26.51 11.92 14.27
C GLY A 210 27.01 12.34 12.89
N THR A 211 27.11 11.46 11.89
CA THR A 211 27.50 11.86 10.51
C THR A 211 26.33 12.23 9.62
N ALA A 212 25.09 11.99 10.05
CA ALA A 212 23.87 12.32 9.31
C ALA A 212 22.87 13.09 10.20
N PRO A 213 22.11 14.07 9.65
CA PRO A 213 21.08 14.79 10.41
C PRO A 213 20.07 13.83 11.02
N ASN A 214 19.69 14.06 12.29
CA ASN A 214 18.78 13.18 13.05
C ASN A 214 19.20 11.69 13.08
N GLY A 215 20.47 11.38 12.80
CA GLY A 215 20.95 10.01 12.68
C GLY A 215 20.42 9.24 11.47
N TYR A 216 19.92 9.91 10.44
CA TYR A 216 19.29 9.32 9.25
C TYR A 216 19.91 9.86 7.96
N ALA A 217 20.41 8.96 7.10
CA ALA A 217 20.97 9.31 5.79
C ALA A 217 20.05 8.82 4.67
N LEU A 218 19.56 9.73 3.83
CA LEU A 218 18.73 9.42 2.66
C LEU A 218 19.47 8.55 1.64
N PHE A 219 18.72 7.71 0.92
CA PHE A 219 19.28 6.94 -0.20
C PHE A 219 19.73 7.84 -1.38
N ASP A 220 19.17 9.04 -1.54
CA ASP A 220 19.68 10.02 -2.50
C ASP A 220 19.84 11.44 -1.93
N ASN A 221 19.00 12.39 -2.34
CA ASN A 221 18.94 13.76 -1.86
C ASN A 221 17.50 14.31 -1.83
N SER A 222 16.50 13.45 -2.02
CA SER A 222 15.08 13.76 -2.12
C SER A 222 14.30 13.08 -0.99
N LEU A 223 13.08 13.54 -0.75
CA LEU A 223 12.05 12.76 -0.06
C LEU A 223 11.00 12.24 -1.04
N GLU A 224 10.97 12.79 -2.27
CA GLU A 224 10.02 12.45 -3.33
C GLU A 224 10.43 11.16 -4.05
N PHE A 225 9.45 10.44 -4.57
CA PHE A 225 9.64 9.24 -5.39
C PHE A 225 10.04 9.67 -6.80
N ASP A 226 11.34 9.93 -6.97
CA ASP A 226 11.93 10.37 -8.22
C ASP A 226 13.11 9.45 -8.63
N ASN A 227 13.77 9.77 -9.73
CA ASN A 227 14.85 8.94 -10.27
C ASN A 227 16.27 9.43 -9.90
N ASN A 228 16.41 10.18 -8.80
CA ASN A 228 17.69 10.66 -8.27
C ASN A 228 18.60 9.51 -7.88
N ILE A 229 18.10 8.46 -7.21
CA ILE A 229 18.83 7.21 -6.93
C ILE A 229 19.57 6.67 -8.16
N ALA A 230 18.92 6.60 -9.33
CA ALA A 230 19.52 6.13 -10.57
C ALA A 230 20.45 7.18 -11.23
N THR A 231 20.00 8.43 -11.35
CA THR A 231 20.78 9.48 -12.03
C THR A 231 22.06 9.82 -11.29
N ARG A 232 22.04 9.86 -9.95
CA ARG A 232 23.20 10.17 -9.11
C ARG A 232 24.15 9.00 -8.95
N TYR A 233 23.65 7.76 -8.95
CA TYR A 233 24.51 6.58 -9.03
C TYR A 233 25.36 6.58 -10.32
N ILE A 234 24.75 6.93 -11.46
CA ILE A 234 25.41 6.92 -12.78
C ILE A 234 26.22 8.18 -13.08
N SER A 235 25.72 9.37 -12.73
CA SER A 235 26.28 10.66 -13.14
C SER A 235 26.73 11.57 -11.99
N GLY A 236 26.51 11.15 -10.74
CA GLY A 236 27.05 11.76 -9.53
C GLY A 236 26.22 12.93 -8.95
N PRO A 237 26.72 13.55 -7.87
CA PRO A 237 27.55 12.90 -6.86
C PRO A 237 26.71 11.86 -6.12
N ASN A 238 27.17 10.61 -6.08
CA ASN A 238 26.43 9.57 -5.36
C ASN A 238 26.48 9.85 -3.85
N THR A 239 25.31 9.92 -3.21
CA THR A 239 25.13 10.17 -1.77
C THR A 239 24.52 8.98 -1.03
N ASP A 240 24.18 7.91 -1.74
CA ASP A 240 23.57 6.70 -1.18
C ASP A 240 24.50 6.03 -0.14
N PRO A 241 24.09 5.93 1.15
CA PRO A 241 24.87 5.25 2.17
C PRO A 241 25.04 3.75 1.91
N LEU A 242 24.21 3.11 1.07
CA LEU A 242 24.38 1.73 0.60
C LEU A 242 25.24 1.60 -0.66
N SER A 243 25.77 2.69 -1.21
CA SER A 243 26.69 2.65 -2.36
C SER A 243 28.07 3.20 -2.05
N VAL A 244 28.17 4.20 -1.16
CA VAL A 244 29.41 4.95 -0.89
C VAL A 244 29.67 5.14 0.60
N GLY A 245 30.90 5.54 0.93
CA GLY A 245 31.28 5.89 2.31
C GLY A 245 31.61 4.67 3.18
N PRO A 246 31.27 4.69 4.48
CA PRO A 246 31.64 3.64 5.44
C PRO A 246 31.16 2.24 5.06
N SER A 247 30.00 2.11 4.42
CA SER A 247 29.43 0.85 3.96
C SER A 247 30.36 0.07 3.04
N VAL A 248 31.11 0.74 2.15
CA VAL A 248 32.07 0.11 1.23
C VAL A 248 33.22 -0.52 2.00
N ALA A 249 33.74 0.16 3.04
CA ALA A 249 34.78 -0.39 3.91
C ALA A 249 34.25 -1.52 4.82
N ALA A 250 32.97 -1.49 5.17
CA ALA A 250 32.30 -2.52 5.96
C ALA A 250 31.75 -3.69 5.13
N THR A 251 31.91 -3.68 3.79
CA THR A 251 31.27 -4.64 2.85
C THR A 251 29.74 -4.74 3.01
N ARG A 252 29.10 -3.59 3.29
CA ARG A 252 27.64 -3.41 3.44
C ARG A 252 27.03 -2.52 2.35
N ASN A 253 27.72 -2.40 1.21
CA ASN A 253 27.36 -1.50 0.10
C ASN A 253 26.42 -2.20 -0.91
N ALA A 254 25.24 -2.60 -0.41
CA ALA A 254 24.24 -3.40 -1.11
C ALA A 254 23.83 -2.86 -2.49
N ASP A 255 23.53 -1.56 -2.59
CA ASP A 255 23.01 -0.94 -3.82
C ASP A 255 24.05 -0.98 -4.94
N THR A 256 25.31 -0.63 -4.66
CA THR A 256 26.42 -0.83 -5.61
C THR A 256 26.56 -2.30 -6.00
N VAL A 257 26.37 -3.25 -5.07
CA VAL A 257 26.47 -4.70 -5.34
C VAL A 257 25.30 -5.18 -6.22
N VAL A 258 24.08 -4.65 -6.03
CA VAL A 258 22.90 -4.96 -6.84
C VAL A 258 23.00 -4.32 -8.23
N PHE A 259 23.21 -2.99 -8.29
CA PHE A 259 23.22 -2.22 -9.53
C PHE A 259 24.32 -2.64 -10.51
N THR A 260 25.46 -3.17 -10.02
CA THR A 260 26.54 -3.70 -10.88
C THR A 260 26.27 -5.10 -11.44
N ALA A 261 25.21 -5.80 -11.04
CA ALA A 261 24.97 -7.21 -11.39
C ALA A 261 24.80 -7.45 -12.91
N ASP A 262 24.30 -6.45 -13.65
CA ASP A 262 24.19 -6.49 -15.11
C ASP A 262 25.20 -5.54 -15.81
N LYS A 263 26.22 -5.08 -15.08
CA LYS A 263 27.19 -4.04 -15.49
C LYS A 263 26.55 -2.66 -15.67
N ASN A 264 25.63 -2.31 -14.78
CA ASN A 264 24.90 -1.04 -14.69
C ASN A 264 23.89 -0.79 -15.84
N VAL A 265 23.54 -1.77 -16.66
CA VAL A 265 22.70 -1.57 -17.86
C VAL A 265 21.28 -1.15 -17.47
N THR A 266 20.66 -1.83 -16.51
CA THR A 266 19.29 -1.55 -16.06
C THR A 266 19.19 -0.24 -15.30
N ILE A 267 20.07 -0.01 -14.32
CA ILE A 267 20.08 1.24 -13.55
C ILE A 267 20.40 2.45 -14.46
N GLN A 268 21.22 2.28 -15.50
CA GLN A 268 21.47 3.34 -16.50
C GLN A 268 20.23 3.67 -17.33
N ALA A 269 19.40 2.68 -17.69
CA ALA A 269 18.12 2.95 -18.34
C ALA A 269 17.14 3.73 -17.42
N MET A 270 17.18 3.48 -16.11
CA MET A 270 16.37 4.15 -15.10
C MET A 270 16.79 5.60 -14.81
N THR A 271 17.89 6.10 -15.40
CA THR A 271 18.22 7.54 -15.40
C THR A 271 17.24 8.40 -16.23
N ASN A 272 16.35 7.77 -17.00
CA ASN A 272 15.24 8.43 -17.69
C ASN A 272 13.95 8.42 -16.84
N PRO A 273 13.36 9.58 -16.48
CA PRO A 273 12.20 9.63 -15.57
C PRO A 273 10.96 8.88 -16.05
N ALA A 274 10.68 8.88 -17.37
CA ALA A 274 9.53 8.16 -17.92
C ALA A 274 9.75 6.63 -17.88
N THR A 275 10.98 6.18 -18.12
CA THR A 275 11.38 4.77 -17.99
C THR A 275 11.30 4.34 -16.54
N PHE A 276 11.85 5.13 -15.62
CA PHE A 276 11.77 4.91 -14.18
C PHE A 276 10.31 4.76 -13.70
N ASN A 277 9.43 5.70 -14.03
CA ASN A 277 8.01 5.63 -13.64
C ASN A 277 7.28 4.41 -14.22
N THR A 278 7.57 4.03 -15.48
CA THR A 278 6.98 2.83 -16.11
C THR A 278 7.47 1.55 -15.42
N VAL A 279 8.78 1.48 -15.13
CA VAL A 279 9.42 0.36 -14.44
C VAL A 279 8.88 0.23 -13.02
N CYS A 280 8.87 1.31 -12.23
CA CYS A 280 8.44 1.29 -10.84
C CYS A 280 6.96 0.96 -10.68
N SER A 281 6.08 1.42 -11.58
CA SER A 281 4.69 0.97 -11.64
C SER A 281 4.59 -0.56 -11.78
N SER A 282 5.35 -1.14 -12.72
CA SER A 282 5.33 -2.57 -13.04
C SER A 282 5.97 -3.46 -11.98
N ILE A 283 7.18 -3.13 -11.52
CA ILE A 283 7.92 -3.98 -10.58
C ILE A 283 7.31 -3.95 -9.18
N LEU A 284 6.83 -2.79 -8.71
CA LEU A 284 6.14 -2.69 -7.43
C LEU A 284 4.75 -3.33 -7.48
N GLN A 285 4.07 -3.32 -8.63
CA GLN A 285 2.85 -4.12 -8.81
C GLN A 285 3.16 -5.62 -8.67
N ARG A 286 4.19 -6.12 -9.38
CA ARG A 286 4.56 -7.54 -9.30
C ARG A 286 4.99 -7.94 -7.89
N MET A 287 5.69 -7.07 -7.17
CA MET A 287 6.00 -7.25 -5.75
C MET A 287 4.73 -7.47 -4.93
N ILE A 288 3.74 -6.58 -5.02
CA ILE A 288 2.53 -6.71 -4.20
C ILE A 288 1.56 -7.80 -4.68
N ASP A 289 1.58 -8.16 -5.96
CA ASP A 289 0.78 -9.25 -6.55
C ASP A 289 1.47 -10.63 -6.35
N THR A 290 2.62 -10.70 -5.67
CA THR A 290 3.26 -11.96 -5.25
C THR A 290 2.51 -12.56 -4.06
N VAL A 291 1.84 -13.69 -4.28
CA VAL A 291 0.99 -14.40 -3.31
C VAL A 291 1.08 -15.91 -3.54
N ALA A 292 0.69 -16.70 -2.53
CA ALA A 292 0.57 -18.16 -2.67
C ALA A 292 -0.37 -18.55 -3.84
N PRO A 293 -0.08 -19.60 -4.63
CA PRO A 293 -0.85 -19.97 -5.84
C PRO A 293 -2.33 -20.31 -5.60
N THR A 294 -2.73 -20.57 -4.36
CA THR A 294 -4.14 -20.78 -3.97
C THR A 294 -4.94 -19.48 -3.81
N VAL A 295 -4.27 -18.32 -3.81
CA VAL A 295 -4.88 -17.00 -3.67
C VAL A 295 -5.23 -16.45 -5.06
N THR A 296 -6.51 -16.22 -5.30
CA THR A 296 -6.98 -15.57 -6.55
C THR A 296 -7.20 -14.08 -6.29
N LEU A 297 -6.31 -13.25 -6.81
CA LEU A 297 -6.46 -11.79 -6.77
C LEU A 297 -7.54 -11.30 -7.75
N SER A 298 -8.22 -10.20 -7.38
CA SER A 298 -9.19 -9.53 -8.25
C SER A 298 -8.55 -8.91 -9.49
N ASP A 299 -9.36 -8.41 -10.42
CA ASP A 299 -8.89 -7.38 -11.36
C ASP A 299 -8.38 -6.13 -10.62
N PRO A 300 -7.51 -5.32 -11.24
CA PRO A 300 -7.06 -4.07 -10.65
C PRO A 300 -8.23 -3.14 -10.32
N LEU A 301 -8.21 -2.53 -9.14
CA LEU A 301 -9.26 -1.66 -8.65
C LEU A 301 -9.38 -0.41 -9.53
N ALA A 302 -10.59 -0.20 -10.04
CA ALA A 302 -10.99 1.02 -10.71
C ALA A 302 -12.02 1.76 -9.84
N PRO A 303 -11.97 3.10 -9.77
CA PRO A 303 -12.93 3.87 -9.00
C PRO A 303 -14.33 3.75 -9.62
N TYR A 304 -15.34 3.47 -8.79
CA TYR A 304 -16.72 3.44 -9.26
C TYR A 304 -17.18 4.82 -9.76
N GLU A 305 -17.68 4.86 -10.99
CA GLU A 305 -18.34 6.07 -11.53
C GLU A 305 -19.57 6.47 -10.71
N VAL A 306 -20.31 5.47 -10.19
CA VAL A 306 -21.41 5.60 -9.22
C VAL A 306 -21.37 4.39 -8.27
N LYS A 307 -21.33 4.64 -6.95
CA LYS A 307 -21.38 3.61 -5.89
C LYS A 307 -22.43 3.97 -4.83
N PRO A 308 -23.36 3.09 -4.47
CA PRO A 308 -24.20 3.28 -3.29
C PRO A 308 -23.35 3.23 -2.00
N SER A 309 -23.66 4.07 -1.01
CA SER A 309 -22.92 4.11 0.26
C SER A 309 -23.88 4.24 1.45
N GLY A 310 -23.69 3.42 2.48
CA GLY A 310 -24.49 3.49 3.71
C GLY A 310 -25.99 3.28 3.51
N LEU A 311 -26.37 2.39 2.58
CA LEU A 311 -27.78 2.06 2.34
C LEU A 311 -28.40 1.43 3.60
N GLN A 312 -29.57 1.92 3.99
CA GLN A 312 -30.34 1.39 5.10
C GLN A 312 -31.83 1.36 4.76
N LEU A 313 -32.47 0.24 5.08
CA LEU A 313 -33.92 0.14 5.22
C LEU A 313 -34.27 0.25 6.72
N THR A 314 -35.27 1.05 7.07
CA THR A 314 -35.75 1.18 8.45
C THR A 314 -37.27 0.98 8.49
N LEU A 315 -37.75 -0.05 9.19
CA LEU A 315 -39.17 -0.29 9.37
C LEU A 315 -39.77 0.76 10.32
N LEU A 316 -40.79 1.49 9.87
CA LEU A 316 -41.44 2.53 10.68
C LEU A 316 -42.52 1.96 11.62
N SER A 317 -42.87 2.74 12.65
CA SER A 317 -43.93 2.41 13.61
C SER A 317 -45.25 2.02 12.92
N GLY A 318 -45.89 0.96 13.39
CA GLY A 318 -47.06 0.34 12.74
C GLY A 318 -46.76 -0.52 11.51
N GLY A 319 -45.51 -0.57 11.03
CA GLY A 319 -45.04 -1.51 10.00
C GLY A 319 -45.64 -1.37 8.60
N ALA A 320 -46.35 -0.28 8.32
CA ALA A 320 -46.96 -0.01 7.02
C ALA A 320 -45.97 0.59 6.00
N GLN A 321 -44.89 1.22 6.47
CA GLN A 321 -43.91 1.95 5.68
C GLN A 321 -42.48 1.55 6.09
N ILE A 322 -41.56 1.63 5.14
CA ILE A 322 -40.11 1.51 5.34
C ILE A 322 -39.45 2.79 4.85
N THR A 323 -38.56 3.39 5.62
CA THR A 323 -37.66 4.42 5.11
C THR A 323 -36.49 3.75 4.40
N PHE A 324 -36.29 4.08 3.13
CA PHE A 324 -35.07 3.77 2.38
C PHE A 324 -34.20 5.02 2.30
N SER A 325 -32.98 4.92 2.82
CA SER A 325 -32.04 6.04 2.92
C SER A 325 -30.60 5.61 2.67
N GLY A 326 -29.75 6.56 2.32
CA GLY A 326 -28.31 6.38 2.14
C GLY A 326 -27.73 7.50 1.29
N ASP A 327 -26.53 7.29 0.76
CA ASP A 327 -25.91 8.17 -0.23
C ASP A 327 -25.70 7.45 -1.56
N ILE A 328 -25.71 8.21 -2.64
CA ILE A 328 -25.12 7.82 -3.92
C ILE A 328 -23.80 8.59 -4.07
N ARG A 329 -22.67 7.88 -3.98
CA ARG A 329 -21.34 8.41 -4.27
C ARG A 329 -21.17 8.50 -5.79
N VAL A 330 -20.90 9.69 -6.28
CA VAL A 330 -20.65 9.96 -7.70
C VAL A 330 -19.21 10.43 -7.87
N ARG A 331 -18.44 9.79 -8.75
CA ARG A 331 -17.10 10.27 -9.13
C ARG A 331 -17.21 11.62 -9.82
N THR A 332 -16.41 12.60 -9.43
CA THR A 332 -16.44 13.97 -9.95
C THR A 332 -15.10 14.44 -10.55
N THR A 333 -14.12 13.54 -10.66
CA THR A 333 -12.86 13.74 -11.40
C THR A 333 -13.10 14.04 -12.88
N THR A 334 -13.97 13.26 -13.53
CA THR A 334 -14.27 13.34 -14.96
C THR A 334 -15.51 14.17 -15.28
N ARG A 335 -16.37 14.41 -14.28
CA ARG A 335 -17.60 15.23 -14.38
C ARG A 335 -17.62 16.27 -13.27
N SER A 336 -17.67 17.56 -13.60
CA SER A 336 -17.75 18.61 -12.57
C SER A 336 -19.01 18.44 -11.72
N ALA A 337 -18.88 18.49 -10.39
CA ALA A 337 -20.02 18.46 -9.46
C ALA A 337 -21.06 19.55 -9.78
N ALA A 338 -20.61 20.73 -10.23
CA ALA A 338 -21.48 21.85 -10.63
C ALA A 338 -22.28 21.58 -11.92
N SER A 339 -21.94 20.53 -12.69
CA SER A 339 -22.73 20.10 -13.85
C SER A 339 -23.89 19.17 -13.49
N ILE A 340 -23.94 18.63 -12.27
CA ILE A 340 -24.97 17.69 -11.80
C ILE A 340 -26.15 18.47 -11.21
N LEU A 341 -27.32 18.38 -11.86
CA LEU A 341 -28.54 19.04 -11.40
C LEU A 341 -29.34 18.19 -10.42
N SER A 342 -29.35 16.86 -10.58
CA SER A 342 -29.98 15.93 -9.64
C SER A 342 -29.46 14.51 -9.83
N VAL A 343 -29.55 13.72 -8.76
CA VAL A 343 -29.38 12.27 -8.78
C VAL A 343 -30.73 11.62 -8.53
N GLN A 344 -31.12 10.68 -9.38
CA GLN A 344 -32.39 9.97 -9.31
C GLN A 344 -32.16 8.48 -9.11
N ILE A 345 -32.92 7.87 -8.23
CA ILE A 345 -32.89 6.43 -7.93
C ILE A 345 -34.22 5.87 -8.45
N ILE A 346 -34.17 5.14 -9.56
CA ILE A 346 -35.32 4.44 -10.13
C ILE A 346 -35.27 3.01 -9.61
N TYR A 347 -36.20 2.64 -8.75
CA TYR A 347 -36.19 1.35 -8.05
C TYR A 347 -37.29 0.40 -8.54
N LYS A 348 -36.98 -0.89 -8.48
CA LYS A 348 -37.94 -1.99 -8.65
C LYS A 348 -38.52 -2.38 -7.30
N ASP A 349 -39.79 -2.75 -7.28
CA ASP A 349 -40.42 -3.33 -6.09
C ASP A 349 -39.77 -4.68 -5.71
N ARG A 350 -40.13 -5.24 -4.55
CA ARG A 350 -39.56 -6.50 -4.04
C ARG A 350 -39.81 -7.73 -4.93
N THR A 351 -40.74 -7.66 -5.87
CA THR A 351 -41.05 -8.72 -6.85
C THR A 351 -40.32 -8.53 -8.18
N GLY A 352 -39.53 -7.45 -8.31
CA GLY A 352 -38.88 -7.05 -9.55
C GLY A 352 -39.78 -6.22 -10.48
N GLY A 353 -40.98 -5.86 -10.03
CA GLY A 353 -41.92 -4.99 -10.74
C GLY A 353 -41.51 -3.51 -10.70
N VAL A 354 -42.33 -2.65 -11.31
CA VAL A 354 -42.08 -1.20 -11.33
C VAL A 354 -42.36 -0.62 -9.94
N GLY A 355 -41.30 -0.12 -9.27
CA GLY A 355 -41.41 0.59 -8.00
C GLY A 355 -41.70 2.07 -8.22
N GLY A 356 -40.67 2.91 -8.10
CA GLY A 356 -40.81 4.36 -8.25
C GLY A 356 -39.47 5.09 -8.42
N THR A 357 -39.52 6.41 -8.35
CA THR A 357 -38.34 7.29 -8.48
C THR A 357 -38.16 8.13 -7.23
N ILE A 358 -36.96 8.15 -6.68
CA ILE A 358 -36.53 9.06 -5.61
C ILE A 358 -35.54 10.04 -6.23
N THR A 359 -35.82 11.33 -6.19
CA THR A 359 -34.91 12.38 -6.71
C THR A 359 -34.29 13.14 -5.56
N THR A 360 -32.97 13.32 -5.58
CA THR A 360 -32.25 14.17 -4.63
C THR A 360 -31.35 15.18 -5.35
N THR A 361 -31.21 16.34 -4.71
CA THR A 361 -30.22 17.38 -5.02
C THR A 361 -29.34 17.69 -3.80
N THR A 362 -29.56 16.98 -2.68
CA THR A 362 -28.88 17.20 -1.41
C THR A 362 -27.49 16.57 -1.45
N VAL A 363 -26.46 17.41 -1.44
CA VAL A 363 -25.08 16.97 -1.26
C VAL A 363 -24.83 16.70 0.22
N SER A 364 -24.49 15.46 0.57
CA SER A 364 -24.10 15.06 1.93
C SER A 364 -22.65 15.45 2.25
N GLY A 365 -21.80 15.51 1.23
CA GLY A 365 -20.41 15.93 1.34
C GLY A 365 -19.58 15.57 0.10
N THR A 366 -18.30 15.93 0.13
CA THR A 366 -17.31 15.62 -0.92
C THR A 366 -16.11 14.91 -0.30
N ALA A 367 -15.46 14.06 -1.10
CA ALA A 367 -14.25 13.34 -0.70
C ALA A 367 -13.22 13.31 -1.84
N THR A 368 -11.97 13.05 -1.49
CA THR A 368 -10.85 12.92 -2.46
C THR A 368 -9.93 11.76 -2.10
N GLY A 369 -9.45 11.07 -3.13
CA GLY A 369 -8.28 10.18 -3.10
C GLY A 369 -7.03 10.93 -3.58
N PHE A 370 -5.98 10.21 -3.97
CA PHE A 370 -4.79 10.83 -4.59
C PHE A 370 -5.07 11.37 -6.00
N ASP A 371 -5.81 10.60 -6.80
CA ASP A 371 -6.07 10.87 -8.22
C ASP A 371 -7.53 11.20 -8.53
N ASP A 372 -8.41 11.10 -7.53
CA ASP A 372 -9.86 11.11 -7.72
C ASP A 372 -10.64 11.98 -6.73
N SER A 373 -11.79 12.49 -7.17
CA SER A 373 -12.73 13.24 -6.36
C SER A 373 -14.15 12.67 -6.47
N PHE A 374 -14.92 12.84 -5.41
CA PHE A 374 -16.27 12.28 -5.27
C PHE A 374 -17.22 13.28 -4.60
N THR A 375 -18.48 13.25 -5.01
CA THR A 375 -19.59 13.96 -4.34
C THR A 375 -20.64 12.93 -3.93
N PHE A 376 -21.11 13.01 -2.69
CA PHE A 376 -22.13 12.13 -2.13
C PHE A 376 -23.49 12.84 -2.15
N TYR A 377 -24.49 12.19 -2.74
CA TYR A 377 -25.86 12.71 -2.81
C TYR A 377 -26.77 11.89 -1.89
N GLY A 378 -27.14 12.48 -0.75
CA GLY A 378 -27.95 11.85 0.27
C GLY A 378 -29.42 11.79 -0.11
N PHE A 379 -30.10 10.71 0.25
CA PHE A 379 -31.54 10.56 0.05
C PHE A 379 -32.20 9.86 1.24
N SER A 380 -33.50 10.13 1.40
CA SER A 380 -34.37 9.44 2.34
C SER A 380 -35.80 9.49 1.82
N ALA A 381 -36.45 8.34 1.67
CA ALA A 381 -37.82 8.24 1.17
C ALA A 381 -38.59 7.11 1.86
N ASN A 382 -39.87 7.34 2.13
CA ASN A 382 -40.75 6.31 2.69
C ASN A 382 -41.43 5.53 1.57
N ILE A 383 -41.30 4.20 1.59
CA ILE A 383 -41.87 3.27 0.62
C ILE A 383 -42.79 2.24 1.32
N PRO A 384 -43.88 1.78 0.69
CA PRO A 384 -44.81 0.84 1.32
C PRO A 384 -44.11 -0.46 1.74
N ALA A 385 -44.30 -0.88 2.99
CA ALA A 385 -43.67 -2.09 3.52
C ALA A 385 -44.13 -3.39 2.83
N THR A 386 -45.27 -3.35 2.13
CA THR A 386 -45.84 -4.46 1.36
C THR A 386 -45.14 -4.68 0.02
N THR A 387 -44.89 -3.61 -0.75
CA THR A 387 -44.23 -3.67 -2.07
C THR A 387 -42.72 -3.46 -2.00
N SER A 388 -42.24 -2.57 -1.12
CA SER A 388 -40.83 -2.32 -0.81
C SER A 388 -39.92 -2.26 -2.05
N ILE A 389 -38.72 -2.85 -1.99
CA ILE A 389 -37.64 -2.68 -2.99
C ILE A 389 -36.82 -3.97 -3.15
N SER A 390 -36.33 -4.24 -4.36
CA SER A 390 -35.37 -5.34 -4.65
C SER A 390 -34.06 -4.89 -5.31
N SER A 391 -34.10 -3.79 -6.05
CA SER A 391 -32.95 -3.26 -6.81
C SER A 391 -33.27 -1.86 -7.33
N PHE A 392 -32.25 -1.13 -7.76
CA PHE A 392 -32.41 0.17 -8.40
C PHE A 392 -31.36 0.46 -9.48
N THR A 393 -31.63 1.48 -10.28
CA THR A 393 -30.66 2.11 -11.19
C THR A 393 -30.55 3.60 -10.84
N VAL A 394 -29.37 4.18 -11.05
CA VAL A 394 -29.13 5.60 -10.79
C VAL A 394 -29.16 6.38 -12.11
N VAL A 395 -29.85 7.52 -12.14
CA VAL A 395 -29.78 8.48 -13.25
C VAL A 395 -29.17 9.77 -12.74
N ILE A 396 -28.08 10.22 -13.38
CA ILE A 396 -27.48 11.53 -13.14
C ILE A 396 -28.01 12.47 -14.22
N ALA A 397 -28.78 13.48 -13.81
CA ALA A 397 -29.26 14.53 -14.70
C ALA A 397 -28.28 15.72 -14.66
N GLY A 398 -27.75 16.09 -15.82
CA GLY A 398 -26.77 17.17 -15.97
C GLY A 398 -27.33 18.43 -16.62
N THR A 399 -26.51 19.49 -16.64
CA THR A 399 -26.82 20.73 -17.35
C THR A 399 -27.02 20.48 -18.85
N GLY A 400 -27.88 21.30 -19.48
CA GLY A 400 -28.25 21.12 -20.90
C GLY A 400 -29.24 19.99 -21.19
N GLY A 401 -29.78 19.30 -20.17
CA GLY A 401 -30.79 18.26 -20.33
C GLY A 401 -30.25 16.87 -20.64
N LEU A 402 -28.92 16.69 -20.64
CA LEU A 402 -28.29 15.38 -20.75
C LEU A 402 -28.52 14.58 -19.47
N SER A 403 -28.89 13.30 -19.60
CA SER A 403 -29.04 12.39 -18.46
C SER A 403 -28.34 11.07 -18.74
N THR A 404 -27.54 10.58 -17.79
CA THR A 404 -26.81 9.32 -17.91
C THR A 404 -27.33 8.32 -16.90
N THR A 405 -27.65 7.10 -17.35
CA THR A 405 -28.15 6.01 -16.49
C THR A 405 -27.03 5.03 -16.17
N TYR A 406 -26.84 4.75 -14.88
CA TYR A 406 -25.93 3.77 -14.33
C TYR A 406 -26.76 2.60 -13.81
N ASN A 407 -26.65 1.46 -14.48
CA ASN A 407 -27.44 0.26 -14.24
C ASN A 407 -26.60 -0.88 -13.65
N ASN A 408 -25.43 -0.59 -13.07
CA ASN A 408 -24.52 -1.56 -12.47
C ASN A 408 -24.19 -2.72 -13.43
N ASN A 409 -23.65 -2.39 -14.60
CA ASN A 409 -23.33 -3.33 -15.69
C ASN A 409 -24.52 -4.21 -16.15
N GLY A 410 -25.74 -3.69 -16.04
CA GLY A 410 -26.98 -4.39 -16.39
C GLY A 410 -27.59 -5.23 -15.26
N ALA A 411 -26.89 -5.45 -14.14
CA ALA A 411 -27.41 -6.19 -12.99
C ALA A 411 -28.43 -5.37 -12.17
N GLY A 412 -28.33 -4.03 -12.21
CA GLY A 412 -28.94 -3.14 -11.21
C GLY A 412 -28.19 -3.18 -9.88
N PHE A 413 -28.32 -2.13 -9.07
CA PHE A 413 -27.79 -2.13 -7.70
C PHE A 413 -28.75 -2.93 -6.81
N PRO A 414 -28.34 -4.08 -6.24
CA PRO A 414 -29.24 -4.93 -5.47
C PRO A 414 -29.50 -4.37 -4.07
N ILE A 415 -30.69 -4.62 -3.53
CA ILE A 415 -31.01 -4.37 -2.12
C ILE A 415 -32.09 -5.36 -1.68
N GLN A 416 -31.93 -5.98 -0.51
CA GLN A 416 -32.89 -6.96 -0.01
C GLN A 416 -33.70 -6.40 1.15
N ASP A 417 -34.99 -6.75 1.19
CA ASP A 417 -35.98 -6.28 2.16
C ASP A 417 -36.43 -7.40 3.12
N SER A 418 -35.76 -8.54 3.11
CA SER A 418 -36.21 -9.78 3.73
C SER A 418 -35.68 -9.97 5.15
N VAL A 419 -34.48 -9.43 5.42
CA VAL A 419 -33.88 -9.28 6.75
C VAL A 419 -33.37 -7.85 6.87
N ILE A 420 -33.75 -7.12 7.92
CA ILE A 420 -33.38 -5.71 8.11
C ILE A 420 -32.92 -5.53 9.56
N ALA A 421 -31.68 -5.09 9.78
CA ALA A 421 -31.19 -4.69 11.10
C ALA A 421 -31.79 -3.33 11.47
N LEU A 422 -32.55 -3.26 12.55
CA LEU A 422 -33.23 -2.04 12.99
C LEU A 422 -32.33 -1.28 13.95
N ALA A 423 -31.43 -0.46 13.41
CA ALA A 423 -30.51 0.36 14.20
C ALA A 423 -31.21 1.21 15.29
N PRO A 424 -32.37 1.88 15.05
CA PRO A 424 -33.04 2.66 16.10
C PRO A 424 -33.60 1.81 17.25
N GLN A 425 -33.91 0.53 17.00
CA GLN A 425 -34.39 -0.42 18.00
C GLN A 425 -33.26 -1.22 18.66
N SER A 426 -32.06 -1.16 18.09
CA SER A 426 -30.86 -1.84 18.59
C SER A 426 -30.08 -0.91 19.53
N CYS A 427 -29.29 -1.48 20.43
CA CYS A 427 -28.53 -0.70 21.40
C CYS A 427 -27.24 -1.39 21.84
N LEU A 428 -26.27 -0.57 22.27
CA LEU A 428 -25.05 -1.03 22.94
C LEU A 428 -25.01 -0.43 24.36
N SER A 429 -25.27 -1.26 25.37
CA SER A 429 -25.25 -0.85 26.76
C SER A 429 -24.00 -1.40 27.45
N GLY A 430 -22.97 -0.55 27.57
CA GLY A 430 -21.62 -1.00 27.95
C GLY A 430 -21.07 -1.99 26.94
N THR A 431 -20.81 -3.23 27.37
CA THR A 431 -20.37 -4.34 26.51
C THR A 431 -21.52 -5.23 25.99
N ASN A 432 -22.77 -4.94 26.36
CA ASN A 432 -23.93 -5.73 25.93
C ASN A 432 -24.55 -5.12 24.66
N LEU A 433 -24.25 -5.75 23.53
CA LEU A 433 -24.85 -5.44 22.23
C LEU A 433 -26.19 -6.19 22.12
N THR A 434 -27.30 -5.45 22.00
CA THR A 434 -28.62 -6.01 21.70
C THR A 434 -29.08 -5.53 20.34
N VAL A 435 -29.28 -6.46 19.41
CA VAL A 435 -29.70 -6.18 18.03
C VAL A 435 -31.14 -6.62 17.84
N VAL A 436 -31.92 -5.73 17.23
CA VAL A 436 -33.30 -5.99 16.83
C VAL A 436 -33.37 -6.00 15.31
N ALA A 437 -34.10 -6.95 14.73
CA ALA A 437 -34.27 -7.08 13.29
C ALA A 437 -35.73 -7.22 12.90
N ALA A 438 -36.10 -6.67 11.74
CA ALA A 438 -37.34 -6.99 11.06
C ALA A 438 -37.05 -8.04 9.97
N VAL A 439 -37.71 -9.18 10.06
CA VAL A 439 -37.59 -10.28 9.09
C VAL A 439 -38.95 -10.55 8.48
N ARG A 440 -39.03 -10.65 7.14
CA ARG A 440 -40.32 -10.86 6.47
C ARG A 440 -40.97 -12.16 6.91
N THR A 441 -42.28 -12.13 7.11
CA THR A 441 -43.10 -13.26 7.57
C THR A 441 -43.02 -14.51 6.68
N GLY A 442 -42.63 -14.37 5.41
CA GLY A 442 -42.39 -15.49 4.49
C GLY A 442 -41.00 -16.13 4.58
N VAL A 443 -40.07 -15.57 5.36
CA VAL A 443 -38.75 -16.17 5.61
C VAL A 443 -38.89 -17.22 6.72
N THR A 444 -38.58 -18.47 6.39
CA THR A 444 -38.75 -19.64 7.28
C THR A 444 -37.45 -20.15 7.90
N SER A 445 -36.30 -19.75 7.35
CA SER A 445 -34.98 -20.09 7.88
C SER A 445 -34.76 -19.52 9.28
N ALA A 446 -33.89 -20.15 10.07
CA ALA A 446 -33.48 -19.59 11.36
C ALA A 446 -32.87 -18.18 11.18
N VAL A 447 -33.07 -17.32 12.18
CA VAL A 447 -32.52 -15.95 12.17
C VAL A 447 -31.37 -15.88 13.17
N SER A 448 -30.24 -15.35 12.74
CA SER A 448 -29.01 -15.31 13.54
C SER A 448 -28.37 -13.92 13.54
N LEU A 449 -27.95 -13.48 14.72
CA LEU A 449 -27.07 -12.34 14.93
C LEU A 449 -25.62 -12.85 14.82
N GLY A 450 -24.89 -12.38 13.82
CA GLY A 450 -23.44 -12.54 13.72
C GLY A 450 -22.72 -11.33 14.32
N VAL A 451 -21.62 -11.57 15.02
CA VAL A 451 -20.72 -10.53 15.55
C VAL A 451 -19.28 -10.93 15.26
N THR A 452 -18.51 -10.01 14.67
CA THR A 452 -17.07 -10.16 14.47
C THR A 452 -16.35 -9.06 15.25
N GLN A 453 -15.39 -9.42 16.08
CA GLN A 453 -14.63 -8.47 16.91
C GLN A 453 -13.13 -8.75 16.87
N LYS A 454 -12.33 -7.70 17.06
CA LYS A 454 -10.87 -7.81 17.19
C LYS A 454 -10.50 -8.38 18.56
N VAL A 455 -9.58 -9.33 18.59
CA VAL A 455 -9.04 -9.96 19.81
C VAL A 455 -7.52 -9.91 19.75
N ALA A 456 -6.88 -9.42 20.81
CA ALA A 456 -5.43 -9.34 20.90
C ALA A 456 -4.79 -10.73 20.79
N ARG A 457 -3.70 -10.85 20.03
CA ARG A 457 -2.91 -12.08 19.92
C ARG A 457 -1.89 -12.16 21.05
N THR A 458 -1.55 -13.38 21.47
CA THR A 458 -0.44 -13.62 22.40
C THR A 458 0.92 -13.37 21.73
N GLY A 459 1.96 -13.07 22.52
CA GLY A 459 3.33 -12.98 22.02
C GLY A 459 3.74 -11.63 21.42
N GLY A 460 2.96 -10.57 21.62
CA GLY A 460 3.33 -9.21 21.20
C GLY A 460 3.09 -8.89 19.72
N VAL A 461 2.38 -9.76 18.99
CA VAL A 461 1.97 -9.51 17.59
C VAL A 461 1.05 -8.27 17.54
N PRO A 462 1.42 -7.20 16.80
CA PRO A 462 0.67 -5.94 16.81
C PRO A 462 -0.68 -6.02 16.07
N VAL A 463 -0.86 -7.01 15.20
CA VAL A 463 -2.12 -7.24 14.47
C VAL A 463 -3.04 -8.17 15.27
N PRO A 464 -4.28 -7.76 15.61
CA PRO A 464 -5.23 -8.62 16.31
C PRO A 464 -5.74 -9.77 15.42
N ALA A 465 -6.34 -10.80 16.03
CA ALA A 465 -7.14 -11.78 15.32
C ALA A 465 -8.61 -11.32 15.24
N LEU A 466 -9.39 -11.87 14.30
CA LEU A 466 -10.85 -11.71 14.29
C LEU A 466 -11.50 -12.91 14.97
N ALA A 467 -12.35 -12.65 15.98
CA ALA A 467 -13.19 -13.65 16.60
C ALA A 467 -14.64 -13.46 16.17
N ASN A 468 -15.27 -14.56 15.74
CA ASN A 468 -16.66 -14.59 15.31
C ASN A 468 -17.54 -15.24 16.38
N ALA A 469 -18.68 -14.63 16.67
CA ALA A 469 -19.76 -15.17 17.48
C ALA A 469 -21.05 -15.21 16.67
N THR A 470 -21.92 -16.18 16.95
CA THR A 470 -23.23 -16.30 16.31
C THR A 470 -24.28 -16.67 17.35
N VAL A 471 -25.34 -15.87 17.43
CA VAL A 471 -26.43 -16.01 18.39
C VAL A 471 -27.74 -16.22 17.63
N THR A 472 -28.48 -17.28 17.96
CA THR A 472 -29.83 -17.48 17.40
C THR A 472 -30.77 -16.43 17.97
N MET A 473 -31.47 -15.68 17.11
CA MET A 473 -32.36 -14.61 17.54
C MET A 473 -33.74 -15.14 17.91
N VAL A 474 -34.34 -14.57 18.95
CA VAL A 474 -35.67 -14.93 19.45
C VAL A 474 -36.74 -14.19 18.65
N LYS A 475 -37.75 -14.92 18.18
CA LYS A 475 -38.91 -14.35 17.47
C LYS A 475 -39.85 -13.65 18.45
N GLY A 476 -40.17 -12.39 18.17
CA GLY A 476 -41.14 -11.57 18.90
C GLY A 476 -42.41 -11.29 18.10
N ALA A 477 -42.98 -10.10 18.31
CA ALA A 477 -44.22 -9.66 17.68
C ALA A 477 -44.10 -9.54 16.14
N THR A 478 -45.23 -9.60 15.44
CA THR A 478 -45.32 -9.31 14.00
C THR A 478 -46.00 -7.95 13.81
N ILE A 479 -45.38 -7.09 12.99
CA ILE A 479 -45.81 -5.72 12.73
C ILE A 479 -45.80 -5.50 11.21
N GLY A 480 -46.97 -5.25 10.63
CA GLY A 480 -47.14 -5.27 9.18
C GLY A 480 -46.69 -6.62 8.58
N PRO A 481 -45.93 -6.64 7.48
CA PRO A 481 -45.47 -7.88 6.85
C PRO A 481 -44.21 -8.50 7.48
N TYR A 482 -43.73 -7.98 8.62
CA TYR A 482 -42.48 -8.39 9.28
C TYR A 482 -42.71 -9.00 10.67
N SER A 483 -42.05 -10.11 10.97
CA SER A 483 -41.81 -10.55 12.34
C SER A 483 -40.55 -9.88 12.88
N ILE A 484 -40.62 -9.35 14.09
CA ILE A 484 -39.49 -8.74 14.78
C ILE A 484 -38.72 -9.83 15.53
N TYR A 485 -37.40 -9.79 15.47
CA TYR A 485 -36.48 -10.68 16.17
C TYR A 485 -35.54 -9.87 17.05
N SER A 486 -35.11 -10.43 18.19
CA SER A 486 -34.06 -9.85 19.03
C SER A 486 -32.99 -10.87 19.40
N GLY A 487 -31.76 -10.41 19.52
CA GLY A 487 -30.63 -11.21 19.99
C GLY A 487 -29.61 -10.31 20.68
N SER A 488 -28.91 -10.85 21.66
CA SER A 488 -27.88 -10.11 22.42
C SER A 488 -26.57 -10.88 22.43
N SER A 489 -25.46 -10.16 22.38
CA SER A 489 -24.11 -10.68 22.51
C SER A 489 -23.27 -9.76 23.37
N THR A 490 -22.34 -10.31 24.14
CA THR A 490 -21.29 -9.50 24.78
C THR A 490 -20.17 -9.25 23.77
N ILE A 491 -19.68 -8.01 23.71
CA ILE A 491 -18.55 -7.59 22.86
C ILE A 491 -17.46 -6.96 23.74
N ALA A 492 -16.19 -7.11 23.35
CA ALA A 492 -15.06 -6.56 24.09
C ALA A 492 -15.00 -5.03 23.98
N SER A 493 -15.26 -4.49 22.79
CA SER A 493 -15.30 -3.06 22.48
C SER A 493 -16.23 -2.80 21.30
N ALA A 494 -16.77 -1.59 21.18
CA ALA A 494 -17.44 -1.14 19.96
C ALA A 494 -16.43 -0.94 18.81
N ALA A 495 -15.25 -0.39 19.13
CA ALA A 495 -14.23 -0.07 18.14
C ALA A 495 -13.69 -1.34 17.46
N GLY A 496 -13.74 -1.38 16.13
CA GLY A 496 -13.30 -2.53 15.34
C GLY A 496 -14.23 -3.75 15.39
N THR A 497 -15.38 -3.66 16.05
CA THR A 497 -16.43 -4.70 16.03
C THR A 497 -17.42 -4.43 14.91
N LYS A 498 -17.90 -5.48 14.25
CA LYS A 498 -19.00 -5.44 13.29
C LYS A 498 -20.09 -6.43 13.68
N TYR A 499 -21.34 -6.09 13.41
CA TYR A 499 -22.47 -6.99 13.62
C TYR A 499 -23.33 -7.11 12.36
N GLY A 500 -24.14 -8.16 12.30
CA GLY A 500 -25.08 -8.37 11.21
C GLY A 500 -26.17 -9.36 11.56
N VAL A 501 -27.28 -9.31 10.83
CA VAL A 501 -28.38 -10.26 10.99
C VAL A 501 -28.57 -11.01 9.68
N SER A 502 -28.68 -12.33 9.77
CA SER A 502 -28.83 -13.22 8.61
C SER A 502 -29.92 -14.26 8.80
N SER A 503 -30.46 -14.74 7.68
CA SER A 503 -31.40 -15.86 7.63
C SER A 503 -31.36 -16.52 6.25
N GLY A 504 -30.78 -17.72 6.18
CA GLY A 504 -30.48 -18.38 4.90
C GLY A 504 -29.53 -17.53 4.06
N THR A 505 -29.94 -17.19 2.83
CA THR A 505 -29.19 -16.33 1.90
C THR A 505 -29.42 -14.83 2.09
N PHE A 506 -30.30 -14.41 3.01
CA PHE A 506 -30.58 -13.01 3.28
C PHE A 506 -29.72 -12.50 4.44
N ALA A 507 -29.11 -11.33 4.28
CA ALA A 507 -28.33 -10.67 5.33
C ALA A 507 -28.44 -9.15 5.25
N ASP A 508 -28.51 -8.50 6.41
CA ASP A 508 -28.22 -7.07 6.59
C ASP A 508 -27.10 -6.97 7.63
N ASP A 509 -25.87 -6.81 7.14
CA ASP A 509 -24.64 -7.11 7.87
C ASP A 509 -23.61 -5.97 7.86
N PHE A 510 -22.46 -6.24 8.47
CA PHE A 510 -21.31 -5.32 8.55
C PHE A 510 -21.65 -3.93 9.12
N LYS A 511 -22.61 -3.90 10.04
CA LYS A 511 -23.03 -2.69 10.77
C LYS A 511 -22.06 -2.39 11.90
N ASP A 512 -21.95 -1.12 12.24
CA ASP A 512 -21.08 -0.65 13.32
C ASP A 512 -21.87 -0.49 14.63
N PRO A 513 -21.48 -1.15 15.74
CA PRO A 513 -22.18 -1.00 17.01
C PRO A 513 -21.94 0.37 17.66
N ALA A 514 -20.91 1.12 17.28
CA ALA A 514 -20.65 2.47 17.79
C ALA A 514 -21.69 3.50 17.29
N SER A 515 -22.45 3.19 16.23
CA SER A 515 -23.57 4.04 15.78
C SER A 515 -24.87 3.83 16.56
N LEU A 516 -24.90 2.92 17.54
CA LEU A 516 -26.09 2.60 18.32
C LEU A 516 -26.18 3.43 19.62
N GLY A 517 -27.40 3.76 20.03
CA GLY A 517 -27.65 4.38 21.32
C GLY A 517 -27.47 3.39 22.48
N ALA A 518 -27.34 3.93 23.71
CA ALA A 518 -27.22 3.11 24.92
C ALA A 518 -28.52 2.39 25.33
N THR A 519 -29.66 2.78 24.75
CA THR A 519 -31.01 2.28 25.07
C THR A 519 -31.74 1.85 23.80
N CYS A 520 -32.29 0.63 23.80
CA CYS A 520 -33.04 0.09 22.67
C CYS A 520 -34.42 0.74 22.62
N ALA A 521 -34.74 1.48 21.55
CA ALA A 521 -36.05 2.10 21.43
C ALA A 521 -37.14 1.04 21.14
N PRO A 522 -38.35 1.18 21.72
CA PRO A 522 -39.46 0.30 21.36
C PRO A 522 -39.88 0.54 19.90
N ILE A 523 -40.30 -0.53 19.22
CA ILE A 523 -41.02 -0.40 17.94
C ILE A 523 -42.51 -0.25 18.22
N GLY A 524 -43.09 0.89 17.85
CA GLY A 524 -44.50 1.17 18.09
C GLY A 524 -45.40 0.26 17.25
N THR A 525 -46.42 -0.32 17.89
CA THR A 525 -47.42 -1.18 17.24
C THR A 525 -48.53 -0.39 16.54
N VAL A 526 -48.62 0.91 16.80
CA VAL A 526 -49.62 1.82 16.22
C VAL A 526 -48.92 2.70 15.17
N ALA A 527 -49.53 2.84 13.99
CA ALA A 527 -49.09 3.80 12.99
C ALA A 527 -49.35 5.23 13.49
N PRO A 528 -48.40 6.18 13.37
CA PRO A 528 -48.64 7.57 13.75
C PRO A 528 -49.80 8.14 12.91
N SER A 529 -50.84 8.63 13.58
CA SER A 529 -52.04 9.19 12.94
C SER A 529 -51.69 10.43 12.13
N SER A 530 -51.95 10.38 10.83
CA SER A 530 -51.48 11.37 9.86
C SER A 530 -52.30 12.68 9.86
N THR A 531 -51.97 13.61 10.76
CA THR A 531 -52.23 15.04 10.53
C THR A 531 -51.20 15.94 11.21
N SER A 532 -50.23 16.46 10.44
CA SER A 532 -49.71 17.84 10.48
C SER A 532 -48.33 17.92 9.82
N SER A 533 -48.28 18.48 8.62
CA SER A 533 -47.04 19.02 8.07
C SER A 533 -46.77 20.36 8.77
N SER A 534 -45.81 20.41 9.68
CA SER A 534 -45.34 21.68 10.26
C SER A 534 -43.87 21.62 10.64
N VAL A 535 -43.09 22.44 9.94
CA VAL A 535 -41.72 22.86 10.28
C VAL A 535 -41.63 23.20 11.78
N VAL A 536 -40.56 22.74 12.44
CA VAL A 536 -40.28 23.12 13.84
C VAL A 536 -39.75 24.55 13.87
N SER A 537 -40.67 25.51 13.89
CA SER A 537 -40.42 26.91 14.24
C SER A 537 -40.90 27.16 15.66
N THR A 538 -39.99 27.17 16.64
CA THR A 538 -40.33 27.49 18.03
C THR A 538 -40.16 28.99 18.32
N SER A 539 -41.24 29.76 18.13
CA SER A 539 -41.35 31.11 18.69
C SER A 539 -41.82 31.02 20.15
N ARG A 540 -41.20 31.80 21.04
CA ARG A 540 -41.51 31.83 22.48
C ARG A 540 -42.24 33.13 22.81
N SER A 541 -43.47 33.04 23.31
CA SER A 541 -44.21 34.22 23.79
C SER A 541 -43.81 34.59 25.22
N SER A 542 -43.99 35.85 25.58
CA SER A 542 -43.32 36.54 26.68
C SER A 542 -44.23 36.84 27.87
N THR A 543 -43.66 36.90 29.08
CA THR A 543 -44.15 37.83 30.11
C THR A 543 -43.02 38.32 31.03
N SER A 544 -42.62 39.57 30.77
CA SER A 544 -41.96 40.58 31.63
C SER A 544 -41.46 40.21 33.05
N SER A 545 -40.16 40.42 33.29
CA SER A 545 -39.71 41.58 34.10
C SER A 545 -38.21 41.84 33.91
N ARG A 546 -37.72 43.01 34.34
CA ARG A 546 -36.70 43.80 33.63
C ARG A 546 -35.52 44.21 34.54
N VAL A 547 -34.31 43.70 34.29
CA VAL A 547 -33.04 44.30 34.73
C VAL A 547 -31.99 44.13 33.62
N SER A 548 -31.13 45.13 33.44
CA SER A 548 -30.20 45.28 32.32
C SER A 548 -29.11 44.20 32.25
N SER A 549 -28.79 43.74 31.04
CA SER A 549 -27.58 42.97 30.73
C SER A 549 -26.87 43.54 29.50
N THR A 550 -25.61 43.93 29.65
CA THR A 550 -24.70 44.25 28.55
C THR A 550 -24.50 43.03 27.65
N THR A 551 -24.31 43.25 26.35
CA THR A 551 -24.00 42.19 25.39
C THR A 551 -22.73 41.44 25.76
N SER A 552 -22.83 40.13 25.94
CA SER A 552 -21.69 39.20 25.93
C SER A 552 -22.03 38.06 24.98
N ALA A 553 -21.17 37.84 23.98
CA ALA A 553 -21.27 36.68 23.13
C ALA A 553 -21.02 35.42 23.98
N THR A 554 -21.82 34.37 23.78
CA THR A 554 -21.51 33.06 24.36
C THR A 554 -20.34 32.49 23.58
N ALA A 555 -19.16 32.47 24.20
CA ALA A 555 -17.94 31.97 23.58
C ALA A 555 -18.06 30.48 23.26
N ILE A 556 -17.38 30.06 22.19
CA ILE A 556 -16.96 28.68 21.97
C ILE A 556 -16.13 28.27 23.20
N PRO A 557 -16.32 27.08 23.80
CA PRO A 557 -15.53 26.68 24.96
C PRO A 557 -14.05 26.59 24.59
N THR A 558 -13.25 27.48 25.17
CA THR A 558 -11.79 27.46 25.07
C THR A 558 -11.26 26.29 25.90
N PRO A 559 -10.24 25.54 25.45
CA PRO A 559 -9.63 24.48 26.27
C PRO A 559 -9.06 25.04 27.58
N VAL A 560 -9.14 24.25 28.67
CA VAL A 560 -8.68 24.66 30.00
C VAL A 560 -7.79 23.61 30.67
N HIS A 561 -6.80 24.08 31.44
CA HIS A 561 -6.10 23.24 32.41
C HIS A 561 -7.09 22.90 33.53
N LYS A 562 -7.41 21.61 33.75
CA LYS A 562 -8.39 21.21 34.77
C LYS A 562 -7.79 21.38 36.17
N PRO A 563 -8.36 22.17 37.07
CA PRO A 563 -7.76 22.38 38.40
C PRO A 563 -7.77 21.13 39.29
N VAL A 564 -8.75 20.24 39.09
CA VAL A 564 -8.93 18.99 39.85
C VAL A 564 -9.47 17.90 38.92
N VAL A 565 -8.91 16.70 39.02
CA VAL A 565 -9.31 15.51 38.26
C VAL A 565 -9.33 14.32 39.22
N GLY A 566 -10.53 13.79 39.51
CA GLY A 566 -10.73 12.75 40.51
C GLY A 566 -10.21 13.17 41.90
N LYS A 567 -9.17 12.49 42.40
CA LYS A 567 -8.50 12.78 43.68
C LYS A 567 -7.28 13.71 43.54
N TYR A 568 -6.92 14.10 42.32
CA TYR A 568 -5.67 14.79 42.02
C TYR A 568 -5.91 16.28 41.72
N SER A 569 -4.95 17.10 42.12
CA SER A 569 -4.92 18.56 41.89
C SER A 569 -3.81 18.91 40.91
N PHE A 570 -4.11 19.82 39.98
CA PHE A 570 -3.14 20.27 38.97
C PHE A 570 -1.96 21.01 39.62
N GLN A 571 -0.75 20.71 39.16
CA GLN A 571 0.50 21.30 39.64
C GLN A 571 1.11 22.29 38.65
N GLY A 572 0.74 22.23 37.36
CA GLY A 572 1.27 23.08 36.30
C GLY A 572 1.87 22.27 35.14
N CYS A 573 2.48 23.00 34.19
CA CYS A 573 3.27 22.42 33.11
C CYS A 573 4.68 22.09 33.62
N PHE A 574 5.20 20.89 33.37
CA PHE A 574 6.53 20.45 33.83
C PHE A 574 7.40 19.91 32.70
N THR A 575 8.70 20.19 32.74
CA THR A 575 9.66 19.63 31.79
C THR A 575 9.91 18.15 32.07
N GLU A 576 10.34 17.45 31.05
CA GLU A 576 11.07 16.20 31.24
C GLU A 576 12.34 16.37 32.10
N GLY A 577 12.83 15.26 32.65
CA GLY A 577 14.09 15.24 33.40
C GLY A 577 15.31 15.22 32.46
N THR A 578 16.47 15.66 32.95
CA THR A 578 17.72 15.65 32.15
C THR A 578 18.19 14.21 31.88
N GLY A 579 17.81 13.66 30.72
CA GLY A 579 18.14 12.30 30.30
C GLY A 579 17.34 11.20 31.01
N VAL A 580 16.25 11.54 31.70
CA VAL A 580 15.36 10.63 32.43
C VAL A 580 13.92 11.12 32.37
N ARG A 581 12.94 10.20 32.44
CA ARG A 581 11.53 10.58 32.51
C ARG A 581 11.20 11.33 33.80
N ALA A 582 10.35 12.35 33.72
CA ALA A 582 9.86 13.14 34.84
C ALA A 582 9.10 12.27 35.85
N LEU A 583 8.32 11.31 35.36
CA LEU A 583 7.68 10.27 36.13
C LEU A 583 8.16 8.90 35.62
N ALA A 584 8.77 8.10 36.51
CA ALA A 584 9.41 6.83 36.16
C ALA A 584 8.56 5.58 36.46
N GLY A 585 7.27 5.74 36.76
CA GLY A 585 6.33 4.64 36.94
C GLY A 585 5.76 4.15 35.59
N PRO A 586 4.65 3.38 35.63
CA PRO A 586 3.99 2.93 34.41
C PRO A 586 3.55 4.08 33.52
N ALA A 587 3.63 3.86 32.22
CA ALA A 587 3.09 4.75 31.20
C ALA A 587 2.20 3.95 30.25
N PHE A 588 1.20 4.62 29.66
CA PHE A 588 0.42 4.10 28.55
C PHE A 588 0.04 5.24 27.61
N VAL A 589 -0.28 4.88 26.37
CA VAL A 589 -0.49 5.85 25.29
C VAL A 589 -1.82 5.58 24.61
N ASP A 590 -2.60 6.64 24.38
CA ASP A 590 -3.85 6.62 23.62
C ASP A 590 -4.04 7.96 22.86
N TYR A 591 -3.33 8.10 21.74
CA TYR A 591 -3.40 9.28 20.88
C TYR A 591 -4.80 9.55 20.26
N ALA A 592 -5.77 8.64 20.43
CA ALA A 592 -7.12 8.80 19.90
C ALA A 592 -8.16 9.23 20.96
N ASN A 593 -8.00 8.80 22.22
CA ASN A 593 -9.02 8.98 23.27
C ASN A 593 -8.48 9.52 24.61
N MET A 594 -7.20 9.92 24.69
CA MET A 594 -6.63 10.47 25.92
C MET A 594 -7.47 11.62 26.49
N THR A 595 -7.69 11.54 27.80
CA THR A 595 -8.32 12.58 28.63
C THR A 595 -7.63 12.58 29.99
N SER A 596 -7.72 13.71 30.67
CA SER A 596 -7.29 13.90 32.05
C SER A 596 -7.86 12.82 32.98
N GLU A 597 -9.16 12.53 32.86
CA GLU A 597 -9.82 11.48 33.65
C GLU A 597 -9.28 10.08 33.34
N MET A 598 -8.98 9.77 32.07
CA MET A 598 -8.44 8.46 31.70
C MET A 598 -7.03 8.25 32.25
N CYS A 599 -6.17 9.27 32.21
CA CYS A 599 -4.84 9.19 32.82
C CYS A 599 -4.95 9.06 34.36
N ALA A 600 -5.76 9.91 35.00
CA ALA A 600 -6.00 9.85 36.45
C ALA A 600 -6.54 8.51 36.94
N SER A 601 -7.41 7.86 36.14
CA SER A 601 -7.99 6.56 36.49
C SER A 601 -6.97 5.43 36.42
N ASN A 602 -6.09 5.44 35.41
CA ASN A 602 -5.04 4.44 35.25
C ASN A 602 -3.91 4.63 36.27
N CYS A 603 -3.58 5.89 36.61
CA CYS A 603 -2.58 6.22 37.61
C CYS A 603 -3.11 6.28 39.05
N ALA A 604 -4.34 5.80 39.33
CA ALA A 604 -5.02 5.96 40.62
C ALA A 604 -4.32 5.33 41.85
N ALA A 605 -3.26 4.55 41.63
CA ALA A 605 -2.41 3.97 42.68
C ALA A 605 -1.18 4.83 43.03
N TYR A 606 -0.84 5.85 42.23
CA TYR A 606 0.40 6.63 42.32
C TYR A 606 0.19 8.04 42.89
N GLN A 607 1.23 8.64 43.48
CA GLN A 607 1.17 10.01 44.00
C GLN A 607 1.04 11.09 42.91
N TYR A 608 1.60 10.86 41.74
CA TYR A 608 1.61 11.77 40.60
C TYR A 608 1.16 11.06 39.33
N TRP A 609 0.59 11.85 38.43
CA TRP A 609 0.50 11.52 37.02
C TRP A 609 0.60 12.79 36.18
N GLY A 610 0.95 12.65 34.92
CA GLY A 610 0.90 13.74 33.97
C GLY A 610 0.65 13.22 32.56
N ILE A 611 0.07 14.08 31.72
CA ILE A 611 -0.09 13.78 30.30
C ILE A 611 0.91 14.62 29.51
N GLU A 612 1.69 13.96 28.67
CA GLU A 612 2.58 14.56 27.68
C GLU A 612 2.02 14.36 26.27
N TYR A 613 2.45 15.20 25.33
CA TYR A 613 2.28 14.99 23.89
C TYR A 613 0.85 14.54 23.48
N TYR A 614 -0.17 15.23 24.02
CA TYR A 614 -1.63 15.01 23.87
C TYR A 614 -2.19 13.62 24.24
N GLY A 615 -1.38 12.56 24.24
CA GLY A 615 -1.84 11.17 24.31
C GLY A 615 -1.00 10.24 25.17
N GLU A 616 0.05 10.73 25.84
CA GLU A 616 0.97 9.89 26.63
C GLU A 616 0.75 10.12 28.13
N CYS A 617 0.17 9.15 28.82
CA CYS A 617 -0.04 9.23 30.26
C CYS A 617 1.11 8.56 31.01
N TYR A 618 1.73 9.30 31.93
CA TYR A 618 2.80 8.84 32.81
C TYR A 618 2.35 8.85 34.27
N CYS A 619 2.59 7.76 34.99
CA CYS A 619 2.35 7.65 36.43
C CYS A 619 3.68 7.68 37.22
N GLY A 620 3.68 8.09 38.48
CA GLY A 620 4.85 7.94 39.36
C GLY A 620 4.60 8.34 40.80
N ASP A 621 5.38 7.79 41.74
CA ASP A 621 5.30 8.18 43.15
C ASP A 621 6.20 9.39 43.52
N GLU A 622 7.19 9.68 42.68
CA GLU A 622 8.10 10.81 42.80
C GLU A 622 8.31 11.47 41.43
N LEU A 623 8.57 12.78 41.44
CA LEU A 623 8.99 13.55 40.27
C LEU A 623 10.52 13.58 40.20
N ALA A 624 11.11 13.35 39.03
CA ALA A 624 12.56 13.38 38.85
C ALA A 624 13.16 14.74 39.28
N ALA A 625 14.24 14.71 40.06
CA ALA A 625 14.82 15.92 40.67
C ALA A 625 15.36 16.96 39.66
N SER A 626 15.51 16.60 38.38
CA SER A 626 15.88 17.48 37.27
C SER A 626 14.70 17.97 36.43
N SER A 627 13.47 17.51 36.71
CA SER A 627 12.24 18.08 36.14
C SER A 627 11.97 19.45 36.78
N THR A 628 11.59 20.42 35.97
CA THR A 628 11.35 21.81 36.41
C THR A 628 10.01 22.31 35.88
N GLN A 629 9.41 23.29 36.56
CA GLN A 629 8.15 23.88 36.12
C GLN A 629 8.39 24.77 34.89
N ALA A 630 7.67 24.51 33.81
CA ALA A 630 7.68 25.28 32.57
C ALA A 630 6.61 26.39 32.61
N PRO A 631 6.66 27.38 31.69
CA PRO A 631 5.55 28.28 31.45
C PRO A 631 4.25 27.48 31.21
N LEU A 632 3.14 27.91 31.80
CA LEU A 632 1.87 27.18 31.71
C LEU A 632 1.39 27.05 30.24
N GLU A 633 1.62 28.10 29.46
CA GLU A 633 1.34 28.21 28.02
C GLU A 633 2.14 27.25 27.14
N ASP A 634 3.19 26.59 27.65
CA ASP A 634 3.89 25.52 26.94
C ASP A 634 3.01 24.26 26.84
N CYS A 635 2.13 23.97 27.82
CA CYS A 635 1.26 22.79 27.84
C CYS A 635 -0.05 23.04 27.07
N ASN A 636 0.07 23.37 25.79
CA ASN A 636 -1.04 23.86 24.96
C ASN A 636 -1.68 22.81 24.03
N PHE A 637 -1.28 21.54 24.10
CA PHE A 637 -1.89 20.51 23.26
C PHE A 637 -3.24 20.07 23.81
N ILE A 638 -4.23 19.97 22.92
CA ILE A 638 -5.61 19.61 23.28
C ILE A 638 -5.75 18.09 23.41
N CYS A 639 -6.44 17.61 24.43
CA CYS A 639 -6.70 16.18 24.62
C CYS A 639 -7.62 15.61 23.50
N PRO A 640 -7.23 14.52 22.80
CA PRO A 640 -8.00 13.99 21.67
C PRO A 640 -9.34 13.38 22.11
N GLY A 641 -9.44 12.83 23.32
CA GLY A 641 -10.69 12.33 23.89
C GLY A 641 -11.62 13.42 24.47
N ASN A 642 -11.14 14.65 24.65
CA ASN A 642 -11.98 15.78 25.09
C ASN A 642 -11.37 17.14 24.65
N PRO A 643 -11.92 17.81 23.62
CA PRO A 643 -11.32 19.02 23.07
C PRO A 643 -11.41 20.27 23.97
N ASN A 644 -11.93 20.14 25.19
CA ASN A 644 -12.11 21.24 26.15
C ASN A 644 -11.01 21.29 27.23
N GLU A 645 -9.95 20.49 27.12
CA GLU A 645 -8.88 20.36 28.12
C GLU A 645 -7.51 20.15 27.46
N PHE A 646 -6.45 20.48 28.21
CA PHE A 646 -5.06 20.34 27.76
C PHE A 646 -4.41 19.04 28.27
N CYS A 647 -3.56 18.47 27.42
CA CYS A 647 -2.83 17.21 27.62
C CYS A 647 -1.33 17.41 27.33
N GLY A 648 -0.72 18.43 27.93
CA GLY A 648 0.71 18.69 27.88
C GLY A 648 1.17 19.33 26.56
N ALA A 649 2.43 19.07 26.20
CA ALA A 649 3.02 19.29 24.87
C ALA A 649 4.29 18.43 24.72
N GLY A 650 5.08 18.61 23.64
CA GLY A 650 6.35 17.88 23.49
C GLY A 650 7.40 18.26 24.54
N ASN A 651 7.92 17.29 25.29
CA ASN A 651 8.79 17.47 26.47
C ASN A 651 8.13 18.31 27.59
N ARG A 652 6.79 18.21 27.72
CA ARG A 652 5.96 19.01 28.63
C ARG A 652 4.77 18.22 29.18
N LEU A 653 4.81 17.90 30.47
CA LEU A 653 3.76 17.19 31.17
C LEU A 653 2.76 18.17 31.80
N GLU A 654 1.48 18.01 31.48
CA GLU A 654 0.36 18.55 32.25
C GLU A 654 0.27 17.74 33.56
N LEU A 655 0.91 18.21 34.64
CA LEU A 655 1.19 17.41 35.84
C LEU A 655 0.14 17.57 36.94
N TYR A 656 -0.24 16.46 37.57
CA TYR A 656 -1.22 16.38 38.65
C TYR A 656 -0.69 15.58 39.84
N ARG A 657 -1.14 15.92 41.05
CA ARG A 657 -0.71 15.29 42.32
C ARG A 657 -1.88 14.92 43.22
N LEU A 658 -1.76 13.76 43.88
CA LEU A 658 -2.77 13.23 44.79
C LEU A 658 -3.03 14.19 45.97
N THR A 659 -4.28 14.59 46.13
CA THR A 659 -4.69 15.55 47.17
C THR A 659 -4.87 14.81 48.49
N SER A 660 -3.90 14.96 49.40
CA SER A 660 -3.93 14.28 50.70
C SER A 660 -5.00 14.85 51.63
N ALA A 661 -6.02 14.03 51.92
CA ALA A 661 -6.81 14.20 53.15
C ALA A 661 -5.91 13.94 54.38
N ALA A 662 -6.13 14.69 55.45
CA ALA A 662 -5.13 14.81 56.52
C ALA A 662 -4.95 13.56 57.42
N THR A 663 -3.69 13.32 57.79
CA THR A 663 -3.23 12.64 59.03
C THR A 663 -3.29 11.11 59.10
N SER A 664 -2.13 10.43 59.01
CA SER A 664 -1.39 9.92 60.20
C SER A 664 -0.03 9.29 59.83
N SER A 665 0.88 9.17 60.79
CA SER A 665 2.32 8.91 60.61
C SER A 665 2.80 7.49 60.94
N ARG A 666 3.89 7.02 60.31
CA ARG A 666 5.16 6.62 61.00
C ARG A 666 6.31 6.11 60.09
N SER A 667 7.36 6.93 60.03
CA SER A 667 8.81 6.67 60.11
C SER A 667 9.47 5.32 59.75
N SER A 668 10.32 5.37 58.71
CA SER A 668 11.77 5.01 58.65
C SER A 668 12.32 3.61 58.99
N SER A 669 13.18 3.06 58.11
CA SER A 669 14.65 2.97 58.35
C SER A 669 15.44 2.44 57.12
N SER A 670 16.78 2.59 57.15
CA SER A 670 17.77 2.46 56.05
C SER A 670 18.53 1.12 56.06
N VAL A 671 19.29 0.78 54.99
CA VAL A 671 20.72 0.33 55.00
C VAL A 671 21.25 0.13 53.55
N ARG A 672 22.56 -0.11 53.37
CA ARG A 672 23.43 0.31 52.23
C ARG A 672 24.21 -0.85 51.55
N SER A 673 24.79 -0.57 50.38
CA SER A 673 26.15 -0.98 49.90
C SER A 673 26.39 -2.23 48.98
N THR A 674 26.85 -1.97 47.73
CA THR A 674 28.14 -2.38 47.03
C THR A 674 28.51 -3.88 46.80
N SER A 675 29.28 -4.37 45.78
CA SER A 675 30.16 -3.80 44.70
C SER A 675 30.79 -4.85 43.72
N SER A 676 31.17 -4.45 42.47
CA SER A 676 32.35 -4.86 41.59
C SER A 676 32.56 -6.31 41.07
N ALA A 677 33.43 -6.67 40.08
CA ALA A 677 33.92 -6.09 38.78
C ALA A 677 34.95 -7.03 38.02
N SER A 678 35.18 -6.83 36.70
CA SER A 678 36.42 -7.12 35.87
C SER A 678 36.75 -8.51 35.22
N THR A 679 37.59 -8.73 34.15
CA THR A 679 37.90 -8.14 32.79
C THR A 679 38.87 -9.07 31.94
N ILE A 680 39.04 -8.90 30.58
CA ILE A 680 40.21 -9.25 29.66
C ILE A 680 40.26 -10.68 28.96
N ARG A 681 40.83 -10.99 27.74
CA ARG A 681 41.07 -10.33 26.38
C ARG A 681 41.89 -11.20 25.32
N SER A 682 41.45 -11.34 24.04
CA SER A 682 42.22 -11.57 22.73
C SER A 682 43.04 -12.89 22.45
N SER A 683 43.41 -13.39 21.22
CA SER A 683 43.15 -13.11 19.76
C SER A 683 43.81 -14.13 18.72
N SER A 684 43.32 -14.22 17.45
CA SER A 684 44.01 -14.54 16.12
C SER A 684 44.58 -15.96 15.76
N SER A 685 44.79 -16.47 14.49
CA SER A 685 44.33 -16.16 13.08
C SER A 685 44.88 -17.08 11.89
N VAL A 686 44.06 -17.46 10.88
CA VAL A 686 44.26 -17.47 9.36
C VAL A 686 44.99 -18.59 8.49
N SER A 687 44.23 -19.22 7.53
CA SER A 687 44.45 -19.68 6.07
C SER A 687 45.62 -20.58 5.53
N SER A 688 45.61 -21.29 4.34
CA SER A 688 44.61 -21.80 3.31
C SER A 688 45.20 -22.70 2.13
N ARG A 689 44.35 -23.45 1.35
CA ARG A 689 44.43 -23.98 -0.08
C ARG A 689 45.56 -24.96 -0.62
N SER A 690 45.44 -25.78 -1.71
CA SER A 690 44.33 -26.39 -2.54
C SER A 690 44.81 -27.46 -3.62
N SER A 691 43.86 -28.18 -4.30
CA SER A 691 43.88 -28.90 -5.63
C SER A 691 44.29 -30.42 -5.74
N THR A 692 43.91 -31.31 -6.72
CA THR A 692 42.77 -31.51 -7.71
C THR A 692 42.75 -32.92 -8.43
N ALA A 693 41.57 -33.42 -8.87
CA ALA A 693 41.20 -34.35 -10.03
C ALA A 693 41.74 -35.83 -10.15
N PRO A 694 41.12 -36.80 -10.92
CA PRO A 694 40.05 -36.72 -11.96
C PRO A 694 38.88 -37.78 -11.94
N THR A 695 38.14 -37.89 -13.07
CA THR A 695 36.73 -38.26 -13.42
C THR A 695 36.21 -39.72 -13.48
N SER A 696 34.90 -39.93 -13.17
CA SER A 696 33.96 -40.89 -13.87
C SER A 696 32.47 -40.60 -13.54
N THR A 697 31.53 -40.78 -14.48
CA THR A 697 30.09 -40.39 -14.36
C THR A 697 29.24 -41.26 -13.43
N PRO A 698 28.44 -40.73 -12.46
CA PRO A 698 27.75 -41.54 -11.45
C PRO A 698 26.20 -41.61 -11.57
N THR A 699 25.62 -42.61 -10.89
CA THR A 699 24.20 -42.67 -10.49
C THR A 699 24.06 -42.12 -9.06
N LEU A 700 22.89 -41.58 -8.68
CA LEU A 700 22.67 -41.00 -7.34
C LEU A 700 23.07 -41.95 -6.21
N ALA A 701 24.14 -41.59 -5.49
CA ALA A 701 24.77 -42.43 -4.49
C ALA A 701 25.49 -41.60 -3.41
N ILE A 702 25.61 -42.17 -2.22
CA ILE A 702 26.43 -41.60 -1.15
C ILE A 702 27.90 -41.66 -1.58
N LYS A 703 28.52 -40.48 -1.77
CA LYS A 703 29.90 -40.34 -2.22
C LYS A 703 30.87 -40.54 -1.05
N PRO A 704 31.70 -41.61 -0.99
CA PRO A 704 32.51 -41.87 0.20
C PRO A 704 33.69 -40.90 0.39
N LYS A 705 34.10 -40.22 -0.68
CA LYS A 705 35.30 -39.39 -0.72
C LYS A 705 35.18 -38.29 -1.80
N VAL A 706 35.57 -37.08 -1.44
CA VAL A 706 35.55 -35.89 -2.31
C VAL A 706 36.91 -35.20 -2.18
N GLY A 707 37.73 -35.25 -3.24
CA GLY A 707 39.12 -34.81 -3.18
C GLY A 707 39.91 -35.55 -2.09
N ASN A 708 40.48 -34.81 -1.12
CA ASN A 708 41.19 -35.39 0.03
C ASN A 708 40.30 -35.62 1.26
N TYR A 709 39.02 -35.27 1.20
CA TYR A 709 38.09 -35.40 2.31
C TYR A 709 37.31 -36.72 2.23
N VAL A 710 37.18 -37.40 3.37
CA VAL A 710 36.47 -38.66 3.56
C VAL A 710 35.15 -38.37 4.27
N ARG A 711 34.05 -38.93 3.77
CA ARG A 711 32.72 -38.78 4.37
C ARG A 711 32.74 -39.22 5.83
N GLN A 712 32.22 -38.37 6.72
CA GLN A 712 31.99 -38.72 8.13
C GLN A 712 30.56 -39.20 8.36
N GLY A 713 29.57 -38.58 7.70
CA GLY A 713 28.18 -38.97 7.82
C GLY A 713 27.23 -37.80 7.58
N CYS A 714 25.95 -38.04 7.80
CA CYS A 714 24.97 -36.98 8.04
C CYS A 714 25.08 -36.54 9.50
N TYR A 715 25.26 -35.24 9.75
CA TYR A 715 25.47 -34.66 11.07
C TYR A 715 24.45 -33.55 11.35
N THR A 716 24.08 -33.37 12.62
CA THR A 716 23.25 -32.25 13.04
C THR A 716 24.04 -30.95 13.00
N GLU A 717 23.32 -29.84 12.93
CA GLU A 717 23.85 -28.57 13.42
C GLU A 717 24.28 -28.63 14.89
N GLY A 718 25.07 -27.65 15.33
CA GLY A 718 25.40 -27.47 16.74
C GLY A 718 24.21 -26.94 17.55
N THR A 719 24.23 -27.11 18.86
CA THR A 719 23.16 -26.66 19.77
C THR A 719 23.22 -25.14 19.92
N GLY A 720 22.50 -24.42 19.04
CA GLY A 720 22.47 -22.96 19.01
C GLY A 720 23.67 -22.31 18.30
N VAL A 721 24.50 -23.10 17.61
CA VAL A 721 25.68 -22.66 16.85
C VAL A 721 25.83 -23.49 15.58
N ARG A 722 26.54 -22.97 14.57
CA ARG A 722 26.84 -23.74 13.36
C ARG A 722 27.85 -24.86 13.66
N ALA A 723 27.63 -26.05 13.13
CA ALA A 723 28.50 -27.22 13.23
C ALA A 723 29.90 -26.94 12.64
N LEU A 724 29.96 -26.12 11.58
CA LEU A 724 31.19 -25.64 10.97
C LEU A 724 31.17 -24.10 10.88
N ALA A 725 32.01 -23.45 11.69
CA ALA A 725 32.04 -21.99 11.84
C ALA A 725 33.13 -21.29 10.99
N GLY A 726 33.54 -21.88 9.86
CA GLY A 726 34.54 -21.34 8.95
C GLY A 726 33.94 -20.58 7.77
N ALA A 727 34.59 -20.67 6.60
CA ALA A 727 34.04 -20.07 5.38
C ALA A 727 32.74 -20.77 4.96
N GLN A 728 31.83 -20.03 4.35
CA GLN A 728 30.59 -20.56 3.78
C GLN A 728 30.27 -19.85 2.46
N PHE A 729 29.61 -20.54 1.54
CA PHE A 729 29.04 -19.95 0.32
C PHE A 729 27.86 -20.78 -0.16
N VAL A 730 27.03 -20.19 -1.00
CA VAL A 730 25.74 -20.75 -1.40
C VAL A 730 25.59 -20.71 -2.92
N ASP A 731 25.19 -21.83 -3.52
CA ASP A 731 24.97 -21.98 -4.96
C ASP A 731 23.80 -22.94 -5.25
N TYR A 732 22.57 -22.44 -5.12
CA TYR A 732 21.35 -23.23 -5.33
C TYR A 732 21.10 -23.69 -6.77
N VAL A 733 21.99 -23.36 -7.73
CA VAL A 733 21.86 -23.75 -9.14
C VAL A 733 23.02 -24.67 -9.58
N GLY A 734 24.23 -24.43 -9.08
CA GLY A 734 25.45 -25.13 -9.49
C GLY A 734 26.16 -25.93 -8.39
N MET A 735 25.68 -25.97 -7.14
CA MET A 735 26.37 -26.67 -6.05
C MET A 735 26.60 -28.16 -6.36
N THR A 736 27.82 -28.61 -6.10
CA THR A 736 28.28 -30.00 -6.09
C THR A 736 29.19 -30.20 -4.88
N LEU A 737 29.41 -31.45 -4.48
CA LEU A 737 30.37 -31.73 -3.41
C LEU A 737 31.79 -31.28 -3.81
N GLU A 738 32.18 -31.40 -5.07
CA GLU A 738 33.44 -30.84 -5.61
C GLU A 738 33.55 -29.32 -5.47
N ILE A 739 32.48 -28.58 -5.79
CA ILE A 739 32.45 -27.12 -5.68
C ILE A 739 32.55 -26.69 -4.22
N CYS A 740 31.88 -27.41 -3.30
CA CYS A 740 32.05 -27.19 -1.87
C CYS A 740 33.47 -27.49 -1.39
N ALA A 741 34.00 -28.69 -1.65
CA ALA A 741 35.33 -29.12 -1.25
C ALA A 741 36.46 -28.22 -1.80
N SER A 742 36.31 -27.73 -3.02
CA SER A 742 37.28 -26.83 -3.68
C SER A 742 37.33 -25.45 -3.01
N ASN A 743 36.17 -24.90 -2.63
CA ASN A 743 36.09 -23.64 -1.90
C ASN A 743 36.53 -23.78 -0.44
N CYS A 744 36.24 -24.93 0.21
CA CYS A 744 36.70 -25.27 1.55
C CYS A 744 38.17 -25.72 1.63
N ALA A 745 38.90 -25.76 0.51
CA ALA A 745 40.25 -26.30 0.44
C ALA A 745 41.22 -25.59 1.43
N GLY A 746 41.74 -26.36 2.39
CA GLY A 746 42.60 -25.87 3.48
C GLY A 746 41.90 -25.79 4.85
N THR A 747 40.62 -26.18 4.93
CA THR A 747 39.93 -26.48 6.19
C THR A 747 39.95 -27.99 6.49
N ALA A 748 39.84 -28.39 7.75
CA ALA A 748 39.83 -29.80 8.15
C ALA A 748 38.51 -30.52 7.81
N TYR A 749 37.40 -29.78 7.72
CA TYR A 749 36.06 -30.27 7.43
C TYR A 749 35.36 -29.40 6.39
N PHE A 750 34.50 -30.02 5.59
CA PHE A 750 33.41 -29.32 4.92
C PHE A 750 32.11 -30.11 5.08
N GLY A 751 30.97 -29.44 4.96
CA GLY A 751 29.67 -30.08 4.83
C GLY A 751 28.76 -29.26 3.93
N VAL A 752 27.83 -29.93 3.24
CA VAL A 752 26.76 -29.25 2.50
C VAL A 752 25.44 -29.44 3.23
N GLU A 753 24.66 -28.39 3.31
CA GLU A 753 23.31 -28.32 3.87
C GLU A 753 22.33 -27.80 2.79
N TYR A 754 21.03 -28.05 2.96
CA TYR A 754 19.95 -27.49 2.12
C TYR A 754 20.13 -27.68 0.60
N GLY A 755 20.94 -28.64 0.14
CA GLY A 755 21.21 -28.89 -1.28
C GLY A 755 22.21 -27.90 -1.90
N GLY A 756 22.23 -26.64 -1.44
CA GLY A 756 23.00 -25.55 -2.05
C GLY A 756 23.90 -24.76 -1.11
N GLU A 757 23.97 -25.07 0.19
CA GLU A 757 24.74 -24.29 1.18
C GLU A 757 25.99 -25.04 1.63
N CYS A 758 27.17 -24.55 1.27
CA CYS A 758 28.43 -25.16 1.66
C CYS A 758 29.04 -24.45 2.87
N TYR A 759 29.42 -25.25 3.87
CA TYR A 759 30.07 -24.81 5.11
C TYR A 759 31.45 -25.48 5.25
N CYS A 760 32.45 -24.72 5.67
CA CYS A 760 33.82 -25.17 5.90
C CYS A 760 34.20 -25.00 7.38
N GLY A 761 35.13 -25.79 7.93
CA GLY A 761 35.59 -25.60 9.31
C GLY A 761 36.90 -26.30 9.66
N GLN A 762 37.68 -25.74 10.59
CA GLN A 762 38.88 -26.40 11.12
C GLN A 762 38.58 -27.39 12.26
N THR A 763 37.42 -27.25 12.87
CA THR A 763 36.87 -28.11 13.91
C THR A 763 35.38 -28.27 13.64
N LEU A 764 34.87 -29.49 13.84
CA LEU A 764 33.45 -29.70 14.05
C LEU A 764 33.08 -29.20 15.46
N ASP A 765 31.98 -28.48 15.61
CA ASP A 765 31.51 -28.08 16.94
C ASP A 765 31.19 -29.31 17.81
N VAL A 766 31.56 -29.26 19.10
CA VAL A 766 31.43 -30.40 20.02
C VAL A 766 29.99 -30.80 20.33
N THR A 767 29.01 -29.96 19.98
CA THR A 767 27.57 -30.24 20.10
C THR A 767 26.92 -30.70 18.81
N SER A 768 27.65 -30.70 17.68
CA SER A 768 27.23 -31.37 16.45
C SER A 768 27.46 -32.88 16.60
N VAL A 769 26.40 -33.66 16.40
CA VAL A 769 26.43 -35.12 16.55
C VAL A 769 25.99 -35.81 15.26
N PRO A 770 26.37 -37.07 15.01
CA PRO A 770 25.82 -37.84 13.90
C PRO A 770 24.29 -37.89 13.99
N ALA A 771 23.61 -37.66 12.86
CA ALA A 771 22.17 -37.81 12.77
C ALA A 771 21.76 -39.27 13.04
N ALA A 772 20.63 -39.45 13.74
CA ALA A 772 20.15 -40.75 14.17
C ALA A 772 19.80 -41.67 13.00
N ASP A 773 19.31 -41.12 11.90
CA ASP A 773 19.31 -41.74 10.58
C ASP A 773 20.37 -41.05 9.70
N GLN A 774 21.15 -41.84 8.98
CA GLN A 774 22.18 -41.36 8.06
C GLN A 774 21.64 -41.03 6.67
N LEU A 775 20.37 -41.37 6.41
CA LEU A 775 19.59 -40.97 5.23
C LEU A 775 18.87 -39.63 5.41
N ASP A 776 18.91 -39.01 6.61
CA ASP A 776 18.38 -37.65 6.85
C ASP A 776 18.91 -36.63 5.82
N CYS A 777 20.16 -36.78 5.39
CA CYS A 777 20.82 -35.95 4.38
C CYS A 777 20.43 -36.37 2.96
N SER A 778 19.15 -36.17 2.62
CA SER A 778 18.51 -36.69 1.41
C SER A 778 18.42 -35.70 0.24
N PHE A 779 18.86 -34.45 0.40
CA PHE A 779 18.75 -33.44 -0.67
C PHE A 779 19.80 -33.71 -1.74
N VAL A 780 19.44 -33.54 -3.01
CA VAL A 780 20.33 -33.77 -4.15
C VAL A 780 21.05 -32.47 -4.52
N CYS A 781 22.31 -32.55 -4.91
CA CYS A 781 23.10 -31.39 -5.34
C CYS A 781 22.58 -30.84 -6.69
N PRO A 782 22.24 -29.54 -6.82
CA PRO A 782 21.64 -28.99 -8.04
C PRO A 782 22.60 -28.97 -9.24
N GLY A 783 23.92 -28.87 -9.01
CA GLY A 783 24.94 -28.94 -10.06
C GLY A 783 25.36 -30.36 -10.46
N ASP A 784 25.02 -31.38 -9.67
CA ASP A 784 25.24 -32.80 -9.99
C ASP A 784 24.16 -33.66 -9.32
N ALA A 785 23.17 -34.08 -10.12
CA ALA A 785 22.04 -34.88 -9.68
C ALA A 785 22.41 -36.31 -9.22
N SER A 786 23.69 -36.68 -9.20
CA SER A 786 24.20 -37.96 -8.70
C SER A 786 24.73 -37.91 -7.25
N GLU A 787 24.61 -36.78 -6.56
CA GLU A 787 25.19 -36.55 -5.24
C GLU A 787 24.18 -36.06 -4.20
N TYR A 788 24.44 -36.36 -2.92
CA TYR A 788 23.69 -35.81 -1.78
C TYR A 788 24.39 -34.59 -1.17
N CYS A 789 23.62 -33.53 -0.93
CA CYS A 789 24.06 -32.23 -0.42
C CYS A 789 23.29 -31.82 0.87
N GLY A 790 23.21 -32.74 1.84
CA GLY A 790 22.63 -32.49 3.16
C GLY A 790 21.10 -32.55 3.21
N ALA A 791 20.51 -31.87 4.19
CA ALA A 791 19.09 -31.54 4.31
C ALA A 791 18.92 -30.41 5.34
N GLY A 792 17.69 -30.00 5.67
CA GLY A 792 17.48 -28.91 6.64
C GLY A 792 17.93 -29.24 8.07
N ASN A 793 18.83 -28.44 8.64
CA ASN A 793 19.54 -28.67 9.91
C ASN A 793 20.39 -29.95 9.91
N ARG A 794 20.91 -30.34 8.73
CA ARG A 794 21.63 -31.59 8.48
C ARG A 794 22.75 -31.42 7.45
N LEU A 795 24.00 -31.46 7.92
CA LEU A 795 25.18 -31.39 7.06
C LEU A 795 25.58 -32.78 6.58
N GLU A 796 25.70 -32.95 5.27
CA GLU A 796 26.43 -34.08 4.70
C GLU A 796 27.94 -33.79 4.82
N LEU A 797 28.55 -34.35 5.87
CA LEU A 797 29.85 -33.92 6.42
C LEU A 797 31.04 -34.77 5.92
N TYR A 798 32.15 -34.11 5.62
CA TYR A 798 33.40 -34.70 5.16
C TYR A 798 34.62 -34.13 5.94
N MET A 799 35.63 -34.97 6.20
CA MET A 799 36.85 -34.61 6.97
C MET A 799 38.12 -34.99 6.19
N LEU A 800 39.15 -34.15 6.25
CA LEU A 800 40.43 -34.34 5.57
C LEU A 800 41.18 -35.59 6.06
N GLY A 801 41.51 -36.52 5.16
CA GLY A 801 42.16 -37.79 5.51
C GLY A 801 43.67 -37.66 5.78
N ALA A 802 44.13 -38.15 6.93
CA ALA A 802 45.56 -38.18 7.28
C ALA A 802 46.33 -39.27 6.50
N THR A 803 47.52 -38.94 5.98
CA THR A 803 48.47 -39.91 5.40
C THR A 803 49.74 -40.02 6.24
N LEU A 804 50.30 -41.23 6.31
CA LEU A 804 51.38 -41.60 7.22
C LEU A 804 52.77 -41.26 6.67
N SER A 805 53.61 -40.74 7.58
CA SER A 805 55.07 -40.60 7.58
C SER A 805 55.92 -41.34 6.52
N SER A 806 56.82 -40.61 5.83
CA SER A 806 58.26 -41.01 5.70
C SER A 806 59.21 -39.89 5.22
N SER A 807 60.07 -39.43 6.12
CA SER A 807 61.51 -39.08 5.94
C SER A 807 62.12 -38.63 4.58
N SER A 808 62.65 -37.40 4.61
CA SER A 808 64.08 -37.05 4.36
C SER A 808 64.64 -36.75 2.95
N SER A 809 65.55 -35.74 2.95
CA SER A 809 66.72 -35.53 2.07
C SER A 809 66.62 -34.59 0.87
N ARG A 810 67.21 -33.40 1.08
CA ARG A 810 67.94 -32.53 0.13
C ARG A 810 68.40 -33.16 -1.20
N VAL A 811 68.43 -32.36 -2.27
CA VAL A 811 69.67 -31.90 -2.96
C VAL A 811 69.34 -30.82 -4.01
N SER A 812 70.29 -29.91 -4.26
CA SER A 812 70.21 -28.79 -5.22
C SER A 812 70.91 -29.09 -6.55
N SER A 813 70.38 -28.61 -7.69
CA SER A 813 71.17 -28.03 -8.81
C SER A 813 70.23 -27.52 -9.93
N THR A 814 70.18 -26.24 -10.30
CA THR A 814 71.09 -25.43 -11.16
C THR A 814 70.99 -25.70 -12.67
N SER A 815 70.84 -24.62 -13.47
CA SER A 815 71.17 -24.48 -14.92
C SER A 815 70.39 -25.32 -15.96
N SER A 816 70.16 -24.89 -17.21
CA SER A 816 70.29 -23.56 -17.86
C SER A 816 69.72 -23.60 -19.30
N SER A 817 69.21 -22.45 -19.80
CA SER A 817 69.23 -21.99 -21.21
C SER A 817 68.98 -22.96 -22.39
N SER A 818 68.04 -22.61 -23.28
CA SER A 818 68.37 -22.18 -24.66
C SER A 818 67.17 -21.65 -25.47
N SER A 819 67.50 -20.88 -26.50
CA SER A 819 66.67 -19.99 -27.33
C SER A 819 66.21 -20.58 -28.67
N SER A 820 65.15 -20.01 -29.30
CA SER A 820 65.01 -19.71 -30.75
C SER A 820 63.59 -19.16 -31.05
N THR A 821 63.33 -17.84 -31.13
CA THR A 821 63.50 -16.87 -32.25
C THR A 821 62.52 -16.95 -33.43
N ARG A 822 62.04 -15.74 -33.85
CA ARG A 822 61.63 -15.28 -35.21
C ARG A 822 60.13 -15.39 -35.58
N ALA A 823 59.48 -14.42 -36.25
CA ALA A 823 59.66 -12.95 -36.32
C ALA A 823 58.41 -12.26 -36.93
N SER A 824 58.22 -10.99 -36.55
CA SER A 824 57.42 -9.89 -37.16
C SER A 824 57.53 -9.76 -38.71
N PRO A 825 56.64 -9.00 -39.43
CA PRO A 825 56.28 -7.62 -39.06
C PRO A 825 54.88 -7.03 -39.34
N SER A 826 54.69 -5.91 -38.63
CA SER A 826 53.65 -4.88 -38.66
C SER A 826 53.65 -4.00 -39.92
N SER A 827 52.52 -3.31 -40.19
CA SER A 827 52.53 -1.88 -40.54
C SER A 827 51.20 -1.16 -40.27
N THR A 828 51.28 0.05 -39.73
CA THR A 828 50.21 1.02 -39.40
C THR A 828 49.89 1.97 -40.58
N ILE A 829 48.80 2.77 -40.52
CA ILE A 829 48.75 4.24 -40.83
C ILE A 829 47.32 4.87 -40.71
N VAL A 830 47.21 5.87 -39.82
CA VAL A 830 46.54 7.20 -39.83
C VAL A 830 45.13 7.47 -40.48
N SER A 831 44.27 8.04 -39.61
CA SER A 831 43.17 9.05 -39.72
C SER A 831 42.61 9.59 -41.06
N SER A 832 41.28 9.82 -41.10
CA SER A 832 40.64 11.16 -41.32
C SER A 832 39.09 11.10 -41.31
N SER A 833 38.43 12.27 -41.29
CA SER A 833 36.98 12.47 -41.03
C SER A 833 36.23 13.16 -42.19
N THR A 834 34.97 12.77 -42.51
CA THR A 834 34.01 13.67 -43.21
C THR A 834 32.52 13.24 -43.20
N THR A 835 31.65 14.16 -42.75
CA THR A 835 30.29 14.53 -43.25
C THR A 835 29.16 13.52 -43.62
N LYS A 836 27.98 13.79 -43.00
CA LYS A 836 26.56 13.51 -43.38
C LYS A 836 26.21 13.64 -44.88
N PRO A 837 25.15 12.96 -45.39
CA PRO A 837 23.77 13.49 -45.33
C PRO A 837 22.62 12.49 -45.04
N VAL A 838 21.42 13.04 -44.82
CA VAL A 838 20.16 12.37 -44.46
C VAL A 838 19.34 11.98 -45.71
N SER A 839 18.59 10.87 -45.65
CA SER A 839 17.38 10.64 -46.47
C SER A 839 16.45 9.63 -45.78
N SER A 840 15.17 9.60 -46.19
CA SER A 840 14.02 9.29 -45.31
C SER A 840 13.03 8.24 -45.86
N SER A 841 12.03 7.89 -45.03
CA SER A 841 10.85 7.01 -45.28
C SER A 841 11.12 5.49 -45.33
N SER A 842 10.25 4.61 -44.82
CA SER A 842 9.06 4.72 -43.93
C SER A 842 8.62 3.32 -43.46
N ALA A 843 7.97 3.18 -42.27
CA ALA A 843 6.85 2.24 -41.99
C ALA A 843 6.55 2.04 -40.49
N SER A 844 5.28 1.69 -40.21
CA SER A 844 4.71 1.05 -39.00
C SER A 844 4.85 1.70 -37.62
N SER A 845 3.69 2.06 -37.07
CA SER A 845 3.45 2.20 -35.64
C SER A 845 3.54 0.85 -34.93
N THR A 846 4.58 0.60 -34.16
CA THR A 846 4.63 -0.52 -33.22
C THR A 846 3.97 -0.13 -31.90
N ALA A 847 2.83 -0.76 -31.60
CA ALA A 847 2.31 -0.81 -30.24
C ALA A 847 3.32 -1.56 -29.35
N VAL A 848 3.40 -1.17 -28.07
CA VAL A 848 4.22 -1.88 -27.08
C VAL A 848 3.62 -3.28 -26.89
N PRO A 849 4.40 -4.38 -27.08
CA PRO A 849 3.85 -5.72 -27.03
C PRO A 849 3.52 -6.11 -25.58
N THR A 850 2.24 -6.35 -25.32
CA THR A 850 1.80 -7.04 -24.11
C THR A 850 1.91 -8.55 -24.28
N LEU A 851 2.09 -9.26 -23.16
CA LEU A 851 2.10 -10.73 -23.14
C LEU A 851 0.76 -11.28 -23.66
N ARG A 852 0.80 -12.15 -24.67
CA ARG A 852 -0.36 -12.54 -25.48
C ARG A 852 -0.39 -14.03 -25.83
N ILE A 853 -1.58 -14.55 -26.08
CA ILE A 853 -1.77 -15.77 -26.89
C ILE A 853 -1.73 -15.35 -28.35
N VAL A 854 -0.88 -15.97 -29.16
CA VAL A 854 -0.87 -15.76 -30.62
C VAL A 854 -2.11 -16.46 -31.22
N PRO A 855 -3.09 -15.77 -31.83
CA PRO A 855 -4.35 -16.42 -32.22
C PRO A 855 -4.21 -17.32 -33.45
N SER A 856 -3.23 -17.07 -34.32
CA SER A 856 -2.92 -17.90 -35.49
C SER A 856 -1.49 -17.65 -35.98
N ALA A 857 -0.81 -18.69 -36.45
CA ALA A 857 0.54 -18.61 -37.01
C ALA A 857 0.72 -19.69 -38.09
N GLY A 858 1.47 -19.40 -39.18
CA GLY A 858 1.91 -20.41 -40.15
C GLY A 858 0.81 -21.27 -40.83
N GLY A 859 -0.45 -20.82 -40.86
CA GLY A 859 -1.58 -21.62 -41.34
C GLY A 859 -2.26 -22.51 -40.29
N TYR A 860 -1.88 -22.36 -39.02
CA TYR A 860 -2.52 -22.97 -37.86
C TYR A 860 -3.24 -21.90 -37.03
N ASN A 861 -4.36 -22.28 -36.43
CA ASN A 861 -5.13 -21.45 -35.50
C ASN A 861 -4.95 -21.99 -34.07
N TYR A 862 -4.96 -21.10 -33.08
CA TYR A 862 -4.93 -21.51 -31.67
C TYR A 862 -6.16 -22.36 -31.33
N LEU A 863 -5.94 -23.50 -30.68
CA LEU A 863 -6.96 -24.49 -30.34
C LEU A 863 -7.29 -24.51 -28.83
N GLY A 864 -6.29 -24.27 -27.97
CA GLY A 864 -6.46 -24.28 -26.50
C GLY A 864 -5.21 -24.74 -25.76
N CYS A 865 -5.25 -24.68 -24.43
CA CYS A 865 -4.26 -25.28 -23.55
C CYS A 865 -4.72 -26.71 -23.21
N TYR A 866 -3.84 -27.70 -23.37
CA TYR A 866 -4.15 -29.12 -23.14
C TYR A 866 -3.17 -29.72 -22.14
N THR A 867 -3.65 -30.65 -21.33
CA THR A 867 -2.80 -31.53 -20.51
C THR A 867 -2.06 -32.54 -21.37
N GLU A 868 -0.99 -33.11 -20.82
CA GLU A 868 -0.45 -34.39 -21.30
C GLU A 868 -1.48 -35.53 -21.18
N GLY A 869 -1.25 -36.63 -21.91
CA GLY A 869 -2.11 -37.81 -21.85
C GLY A 869 -1.83 -38.73 -20.66
N ASP A 870 -2.67 -39.74 -20.47
CA ASP A 870 -2.60 -40.72 -19.38
C ASP A 870 -1.35 -41.63 -19.52
N GLY A 871 -0.20 -41.13 -19.06
CA GLY A 871 1.09 -41.80 -19.22
C GLY A 871 1.68 -41.74 -20.64
N VAL A 872 1.13 -40.88 -21.50
CA VAL A 872 1.55 -40.71 -22.91
C VAL A 872 1.59 -39.24 -23.31
N ARG A 873 2.40 -38.89 -24.32
CA ARG A 873 2.42 -37.52 -24.84
C ARG A 873 1.10 -37.16 -25.54
N ALA A 874 0.56 -35.97 -25.26
CA ALA A 874 -0.62 -35.41 -25.91
C ALA A 874 -0.41 -35.22 -27.42
N LEU A 875 0.81 -34.85 -27.84
CA LEU A 875 1.23 -34.81 -29.26
C LEU A 875 2.56 -35.58 -29.42
N GLY A 876 2.48 -36.89 -29.66
CA GLY A 876 3.64 -37.79 -29.59
C GLY A 876 4.35 -38.16 -30.90
N ALA A 877 4.01 -37.58 -32.06
CA ALA A 877 4.50 -38.08 -33.35
C ALA A 877 5.88 -37.50 -33.77
N ALA A 878 6.17 -36.25 -33.43
CA ALA A 878 7.48 -35.63 -33.63
C ALA A 878 7.75 -34.54 -32.59
N ALA A 879 9.03 -34.26 -32.33
CA ALA A 879 9.48 -33.26 -31.37
C ALA A 879 10.65 -32.42 -31.90
N PHE A 880 10.63 -31.11 -31.65
CA PHE A 880 11.67 -30.17 -32.05
C PHE A 880 11.97 -29.18 -30.91
N PRO A 881 12.97 -29.44 -30.05
CA PRO A 881 13.40 -28.49 -29.02
C PRO A 881 14.25 -27.35 -29.62
N SER A 882 14.06 -26.13 -29.14
CA SER A 882 14.83 -24.94 -29.53
C SER A 882 14.84 -23.89 -28.42
N ASP A 883 16.02 -23.47 -27.99
CA ASP A 883 16.16 -22.42 -26.96
C ASP A 883 15.91 -21.00 -27.50
N THR A 884 15.50 -20.89 -28.78
CA THR A 884 14.95 -19.66 -29.39
C THR A 884 13.56 -19.90 -30.00
N ASN A 885 12.80 -20.86 -29.47
CA ASN A 885 11.48 -21.21 -29.98
C ASN A 885 10.49 -20.05 -29.94
N THR A 886 9.74 -19.82 -31.02
CA THR A 886 8.53 -18.97 -31.09
C THR A 886 7.36 -19.79 -31.63
N VAL A 887 6.13 -19.34 -31.39
CA VAL A 887 4.90 -19.96 -31.93
C VAL A 887 5.02 -20.19 -33.45
N GLU A 888 5.51 -19.19 -34.19
CA GLU A 888 5.70 -19.22 -35.64
C GLU A 888 6.75 -20.25 -36.07
N SER A 889 7.89 -20.32 -35.38
CA SER A 889 8.94 -21.31 -35.67
C SER A 889 8.46 -22.75 -35.38
N CYS A 890 7.59 -22.89 -34.40
CA CYS A 890 7.07 -24.17 -33.93
C CYS A 890 6.05 -24.77 -34.92
N VAL A 891 5.03 -23.98 -35.30
CA VAL A 891 4.04 -24.41 -36.31
C VAL A 891 4.67 -24.62 -37.69
N ALA A 892 5.75 -23.90 -38.01
CA ALA A 892 6.54 -24.13 -39.22
C ALA A 892 7.28 -25.47 -39.17
N SER A 893 7.87 -25.83 -38.01
CA SER A 893 8.52 -27.14 -37.80
C SER A 893 7.50 -28.29 -37.84
N CYS A 894 6.31 -28.08 -37.29
CA CYS A 894 5.21 -29.04 -37.33
C CYS A 894 4.38 -28.99 -38.64
N ALA A 895 4.78 -28.27 -39.69
CA ALA A 895 3.96 -28.02 -40.88
C ALA A 895 3.41 -29.26 -41.62
N GLY A 896 3.96 -30.45 -41.37
CA GLY A 896 3.45 -31.73 -41.90
C GLY A 896 2.21 -32.31 -41.17
N TYR A 897 1.96 -31.91 -39.93
CA TYR A 897 0.98 -32.55 -39.03
C TYR A 897 -0.33 -31.76 -38.88
N LYS A 898 -1.39 -32.37 -38.35
CA LYS A 898 -2.66 -31.70 -38.08
C LYS A 898 -2.59 -30.74 -36.88
N TYR A 899 -1.82 -31.09 -35.87
CA TYR A 899 -1.63 -30.34 -34.63
C TYR A 899 -0.15 -30.07 -34.33
N ALA A 900 0.09 -28.89 -33.75
CA ALA A 900 1.36 -28.45 -33.22
C ALA A 900 1.13 -27.92 -31.81
N GLY A 901 1.97 -28.25 -30.84
CA GLY A 901 1.83 -27.80 -29.46
C GLY A 901 3.16 -27.44 -28.82
N MET A 902 3.18 -26.38 -28.02
CA MET A 902 4.37 -25.90 -27.34
C MET A 902 4.36 -26.31 -25.88
N GLU A 903 5.50 -26.77 -25.35
CA GLU A 903 5.69 -27.07 -23.94
C GLU A 903 6.99 -26.44 -23.42
N TYR A 904 7.05 -26.12 -22.11
CA TYR A 904 8.24 -25.58 -21.44
C TYR A 904 8.87 -24.33 -22.09
N GLY A 905 8.15 -23.57 -22.92
CA GLY A 905 8.66 -22.41 -23.64
C GLY A 905 9.61 -22.71 -24.81
N ARG A 906 10.30 -23.86 -24.80
CA ARG A 906 11.35 -24.27 -25.76
C ARG A 906 11.04 -25.54 -26.57
N GLU A 907 10.02 -26.31 -26.22
CA GLU A 907 9.74 -27.59 -26.87
C GLU A 907 8.54 -27.50 -27.82
N CYS A 908 8.69 -28.06 -29.02
CA CYS A 908 7.62 -28.22 -29.99
C CYS A 908 7.26 -29.69 -30.16
N TRP A 909 5.97 -29.99 -30.12
CA TRP A 909 5.41 -31.32 -30.23
C TRP A 909 4.37 -31.35 -31.36
N CYS A 910 4.42 -32.36 -32.21
CA CYS A 910 3.55 -32.46 -33.39
C CYS A 910 2.84 -33.83 -33.41
N ALA A 911 1.57 -33.86 -33.82
CA ALA A 911 0.85 -35.10 -34.13
C ALA A 911 -0.38 -34.85 -35.01
N ASP A 912 -0.92 -35.91 -35.61
CA ASP A 912 -2.18 -35.86 -36.36
C ASP A 912 -3.42 -36.14 -35.49
N GLU A 913 -3.21 -36.72 -34.30
CA GLU A 913 -4.23 -37.05 -33.30
C GLU A 913 -3.68 -36.81 -31.88
N PHE A 914 -4.56 -36.64 -30.89
CA PHE A 914 -4.19 -36.47 -29.49
C PHE A 914 -3.94 -37.81 -28.79
N GLY A 915 -2.97 -37.84 -27.88
CA GLY A 915 -2.79 -38.94 -26.93
C GLY A 915 -4.02 -39.13 -26.03
N THR A 916 -4.33 -40.39 -25.68
CA THR A 916 -5.44 -40.71 -24.76
C THR A 916 -5.24 -40.04 -23.41
N GLY A 917 -6.28 -39.41 -22.86
CA GLY A 917 -6.22 -38.67 -21.60
C GLY A 917 -5.91 -37.17 -21.72
N ALA A 918 -5.50 -36.68 -22.90
CA ALA A 918 -5.24 -35.25 -23.08
C ALA A 918 -6.55 -34.43 -23.02
N LEU A 919 -6.69 -33.59 -21.99
CA LEU A 919 -7.86 -32.77 -21.72
C LEU A 919 -7.59 -31.28 -21.96
N LEU A 920 -8.58 -30.57 -22.53
CA LEU A 920 -8.60 -29.11 -22.61
C LEU A 920 -8.75 -28.50 -21.21
N VAL A 921 -7.87 -27.56 -20.87
CA VAL A 921 -7.80 -26.86 -19.58
C VAL A 921 -7.80 -25.33 -19.77
N PRO A 922 -7.97 -24.52 -18.70
CA PRO A 922 -7.93 -23.07 -18.83
C PRO A 922 -6.66 -22.57 -19.49
N ASN A 923 -6.75 -21.52 -20.31
CA ASN A 923 -5.59 -20.96 -21.02
C ASN A 923 -4.47 -20.49 -20.07
N ALA A 924 -4.81 -20.14 -18.82
CA ALA A 924 -3.86 -19.72 -17.79
C ALA A 924 -2.90 -20.84 -17.34
N ASP A 925 -3.26 -22.12 -17.55
CA ASP A 925 -2.37 -23.26 -17.28
C ASP A 925 -1.15 -23.29 -18.22
N CYS A 926 -1.24 -22.67 -19.41
CA CYS A 926 -0.14 -22.57 -20.38
C CYS A 926 0.59 -21.24 -20.21
N SER A 927 1.18 -21.03 -19.02
CA SER A 927 1.69 -19.74 -18.54
C SER A 927 3.16 -19.44 -18.86
N MET A 928 3.95 -20.39 -19.37
CA MET A 928 5.34 -20.12 -19.76
C MET A 928 5.42 -19.37 -21.09
N THR A 929 6.38 -18.45 -21.18
CA THR A 929 6.65 -17.68 -22.40
C THR A 929 7.53 -18.46 -23.38
N CYS A 930 7.47 -18.09 -24.66
CA CYS A 930 8.32 -18.67 -25.68
C CYS A 930 9.78 -18.20 -25.50
N ALA A 931 10.74 -19.13 -25.57
CA ALA A 931 12.16 -18.82 -25.37
C ALA A 931 12.72 -17.78 -26.38
N GLY A 932 12.12 -17.69 -27.58
CA GLY A 932 12.43 -16.69 -28.61
C GLY A 932 11.40 -15.55 -28.78
N ASP A 933 10.25 -15.58 -28.10
CA ASP A 933 9.31 -14.45 -28.02
C ASP A 933 8.78 -14.34 -26.58
N PRO A 934 9.40 -13.53 -25.71
CA PRO A 934 8.99 -13.41 -24.31
C PRO A 934 7.61 -12.73 -24.14
N TYR A 935 7.00 -12.26 -25.22
CA TYR A 935 5.66 -11.67 -25.24
C TYR A 935 4.59 -12.62 -25.78
N ALA A 936 4.93 -13.88 -26.09
CA ALA A 936 4.01 -14.93 -26.46
C ALA A 936 4.10 -16.10 -25.49
N TYR A 937 2.96 -16.74 -25.18
CA TYR A 937 2.95 -18.01 -24.44
C TYR A 937 3.38 -19.19 -25.33
N CYS A 938 4.03 -20.18 -24.72
CA CYS A 938 4.47 -21.45 -25.31
C CYS A 938 4.33 -22.63 -24.31
N GLY A 939 3.11 -22.82 -23.77
CA GLY A 939 2.78 -23.95 -22.87
C GLY A 939 3.19 -23.73 -21.41
N ALA A 940 3.29 -24.82 -20.64
CA ALA A 940 3.94 -24.92 -19.33
C ALA A 940 4.26 -26.40 -19.03
N GLY A 941 4.77 -26.75 -17.85
CA GLY A 941 5.06 -28.15 -17.51
C GLY A 941 3.82 -29.04 -17.46
N ASN A 942 3.80 -30.12 -18.23
CA ASN A 942 2.63 -30.98 -18.48
C ASN A 942 1.43 -30.22 -19.07
N ARG A 943 1.69 -29.15 -19.84
CA ARG A 943 0.68 -28.26 -20.45
C ARG A 943 1.10 -27.80 -21.84
N LEU A 944 0.48 -28.37 -22.87
CA LEU A 944 0.74 -28.01 -24.25
C LEU A 944 -0.19 -26.89 -24.69
N GLN A 945 0.38 -25.82 -25.23
CA GLN A 945 -0.40 -24.80 -25.91
C GLN A 945 -0.58 -25.21 -27.37
N VAL A 946 -1.77 -25.67 -27.76
CA VAL A 946 -1.99 -26.38 -29.03
C VAL A 946 -2.61 -25.48 -30.11
N TYR A 947 -2.16 -25.72 -31.33
CA TYR A 947 -2.55 -25.08 -32.58
C TYR A 947 -2.97 -26.15 -33.61
N GLN A 948 -4.05 -25.89 -34.36
CA GLN A 948 -4.57 -26.80 -35.39
C GLN A 948 -4.47 -26.20 -36.80
N LYS A 949 -4.05 -27.02 -37.77
CA LYS A 949 -3.91 -26.64 -39.18
C LYS A 949 -5.25 -26.30 -39.83
N ALA A 950 -5.36 -25.10 -40.39
CA ALA A 950 -6.56 -24.62 -41.05
C ALA A 950 -6.87 -25.42 -42.33
N GLY A 951 -8.12 -25.89 -42.48
CA GLY A 951 -8.60 -26.60 -43.67
C GLY A 951 -8.92 -28.09 -43.50
N THR A 952 -8.72 -28.67 -42.30
CA THR A 952 -9.02 -30.09 -42.01
C THR A 952 -10.34 -30.29 -41.22
N GLY A 953 -11.49 -29.99 -41.85
CA GLY A 953 -12.83 -30.30 -41.27
C GLY A 953 -13.26 -31.76 -41.51
N SER A 954 -14.40 -32.28 -41.07
CA SER A 954 -15.48 -31.87 -40.14
C SER A 954 -16.34 -33.15 -39.87
N PRO A 955 -17.40 -33.15 -39.05
CA PRO A 955 -18.70 -33.29 -39.72
C PRO A 955 -19.85 -32.47 -39.11
N SER A 956 -20.45 -31.65 -39.96
CA SER A 956 -21.79 -31.09 -39.79
C SER A 956 -22.86 -32.05 -40.31
N THR A 957 -23.84 -32.42 -39.48
CA THR A 957 -25.13 -32.98 -39.97
C THR A 957 -26.07 -31.87 -40.44
N SER A 958 -26.82 -32.15 -41.50
CA SER A 958 -27.39 -31.17 -42.41
C SER A 958 -28.92 -31.02 -42.36
N SER A 959 -29.42 -29.93 -42.98
CA SER A 959 -30.77 -29.73 -43.53
C SER A 959 -31.91 -29.49 -42.51
N SER A 960 -32.98 -28.75 -42.82
CA SER A 960 -33.47 -28.25 -44.12
C SER A 960 -34.17 -26.89 -44.07
N ARG A 961 -34.32 -26.23 -45.23
CA ARG A 961 -35.20 -25.08 -45.46
C ARG A 961 -36.68 -25.39 -45.13
N SER A 962 -37.43 -24.38 -44.69
CA SER A 962 -38.71 -24.05 -45.34
C SER A 962 -39.03 -22.56 -45.20
N ALA A 963 -39.49 -21.94 -46.27
CA ALA A 963 -40.10 -20.61 -46.26
C ALA A 963 -41.62 -20.74 -46.07
N THR A 964 -42.35 -19.61 -46.00
CA THR A 964 -43.53 -19.27 -46.84
C THR A 964 -44.63 -18.47 -46.11
N ILE A 965 -44.87 -17.21 -46.54
CA ILE A 965 -46.19 -16.49 -46.61
C ILE A 965 -46.84 -16.00 -45.28
N SER A 966 -47.43 -14.78 -45.18
CA SER A 966 -47.56 -13.66 -46.14
C SER A 966 -48.09 -12.34 -45.53
N THR A 967 -47.86 -11.24 -46.27
CA THR A 967 -48.71 -10.02 -46.43
C THR A 967 -49.04 -9.12 -45.21
N SER A 968 -49.27 -7.80 -45.32
CA SER A 968 -49.47 -6.92 -46.50
C SER A 968 -48.92 -5.50 -46.32
N THR A 969 -48.61 -4.87 -47.46
CA THR A 969 -48.34 -3.43 -47.67
C THR A 969 -49.45 -2.47 -47.16
N THR A 970 -49.11 -1.23 -46.76
CA THR A 970 -49.28 0.00 -47.60
C THR A 970 -48.76 1.31 -46.96
N LYS A 971 -48.04 2.12 -47.76
CA LYS A 971 -47.83 3.59 -47.69
C LYS A 971 -49.17 4.33 -48.01
N PRO A 972 -49.36 5.68 -48.00
CA PRO A 972 -48.46 6.83 -47.77
C PRO A 972 -49.09 7.90 -46.80
N ALA A 973 -48.75 9.19 -46.69
CA ALA A 973 -47.91 10.12 -47.49
C ALA A 973 -47.33 11.30 -46.65
N SER A 974 -46.49 12.09 -47.32
CA SER A 974 -45.88 13.37 -46.90
C SER A 974 -46.84 14.54 -46.74
N THR A 975 -46.43 15.57 -45.97
CA THR A 975 -46.27 17.01 -46.38
C THR A 975 -45.60 17.82 -45.24
N THR A 976 -44.45 18.51 -45.44
CA THR A 976 -44.28 19.97 -45.70
C THR A 976 -45.08 20.92 -44.78
N SER A 977 -44.57 22.06 -44.29
CA SER A 977 -43.28 22.77 -44.45
C SER A 977 -43.17 24.01 -43.53
N LYS A 978 -41.96 24.60 -43.41
CA LYS A 978 -41.59 26.02 -43.11
C LYS A 978 -42.68 26.96 -42.52
N ALA A 979 -42.51 27.57 -41.35
CA ALA A 979 -41.51 28.59 -40.95
C ALA A 979 -41.74 30.00 -41.53
N ALA A 980 -41.97 30.99 -40.66
CA ALA A 980 -41.73 32.45 -40.77
C ALA A 980 -42.42 33.18 -39.58
N SER A 981 -42.05 34.39 -39.14
CA SER A 981 -40.78 35.12 -39.18
C SER A 981 -40.92 36.42 -38.37
N SER A 982 -39.94 36.72 -37.49
CA SER A 982 -39.42 38.07 -37.16
C SER A 982 -40.42 39.16 -36.65
N THR A 983 -40.06 40.37 -36.20
CA THR A 983 -38.77 41.10 -36.10
C THR A 983 -38.87 42.21 -35.04
N SER A 984 -37.83 42.49 -34.26
CA SER A 984 -37.39 43.88 -33.99
C SER A 984 -35.98 44.00 -33.35
N LYS A 985 -35.18 44.88 -33.96
CA LYS A 985 -33.91 45.54 -33.57
C LYS A 985 -33.96 46.92 -34.28
N PRO A 986 -33.03 47.90 -34.11
CA PRO A 986 -31.79 47.97 -33.32
C PRO A 986 -31.83 49.12 -32.27
N VAL A 987 -30.78 49.51 -31.53
CA VAL A 987 -29.66 50.46 -31.83
C VAL A 987 -28.81 50.47 -30.52
N SER A 988 -27.53 50.05 -30.44
CA SER A 988 -26.24 50.55 -30.98
C SER A 988 -25.51 51.60 -30.11
N LEU A 989 -24.26 51.26 -29.72
CA LEU A 989 -23.02 52.07 -29.44
C LEU A 989 -22.23 51.42 -28.27
N THR A 990 -20.89 51.29 -28.26
CA THR A 990 -19.89 51.07 -29.33
C THR A 990 -18.65 50.38 -28.73
N THR A 991 -17.88 49.65 -29.55
CA THR A 991 -16.44 49.28 -29.40
C THR A 991 -15.72 49.64 -28.08
N SER A 992 -15.03 48.69 -27.44
CA SER A 992 -13.82 48.11 -28.06
C SER A 992 -13.42 46.75 -27.48
N THR A 993 -13.18 45.80 -28.37
CA THR A 993 -12.50 44.53 -28.09
C THR A 993 -11.12 44.53 -28.73
N THR A 994 -10.06 44.58 -27.93
CA THR A 994 -8.75 44.06 -28.32
C THR A 994 -8.59 42.67 -27.74
N SER A 995 -8.70 41.66 -28.59
CA SER A 995 -8.27 40.30 -28.26
C SER A 995 -6.76 40.20 -28.51
N SER A 996 -6.00 39.99 -27.44
CA SER A 996 -4.64 39.47 -27.50
C SER A 996 -4.65 38.11 -26.85
N ALA A 997 -4.46 37.05 -27.64
CA ALA A 997 -4.21 35.73 -27.10
C ALA A 997 -2.77 35.70 -26.54
N ALA A 998 -2.62 35.22 -25.30
CA ALA A 998 -1.35 35.02 -24.61
C ALA A 998 -1.45 33.71 -23.80
N PRO A 999 -0.33 33.09 -23.38
CA PRO A 999 -0.27 31.67 -23.03
C PRO A 999 -0.93 31.34 -21.68
N GLN A 1000 -1.01 30.04 -21.35
CA GLN A 1000 -1.23 29.61 -19.96
C GLN A 1000 -0.16 30.29 -19.08
N GLY A 1001 -0.62 31.13 -18.15
CA GLY A 1001 0.24 32.07 -17.45
C GLY A 1001 1.15 31.38 -16.44
N THR A 1002 2.45 31.69 -16.50
CA THR A 1002 3.36 31.49 -15.36
C THR A 1002 2.89 32.33 -14.16
N PRO A 1003 3.12 31.86 -12.92
CA PRO A 1003 2.78 32.64 -11.73
C PRO A 1003 3.46 34.01 -11.73
N GLY A 1004 2.78 35.02 -11.20
CA GLY A 1004 3.21 36.41 -11.23
C GLY A 1004 2.92 37.16 -9.94
N ILE A 1005 3.61 38.30 -9.76
CA ILE A 1005 3.31 39.17 -8.62
C ILE A 1005 2.06 40.00 -8.92
N LYS A 1006 1.11 39.89 -8.00
CA LYS A 1006 -0.13 40.65 -7.99
C LYS A 1006 0.13 42.05 -7.42
N PRO A 1007 -0.01 43.14 -8.20
CA PRO A 1007 0.39 44.47 -7.72
C PRO A 1007 -0.47 45.01 -6.58
N THR A 1008 -1.76 44.64 -6.53
CA THR A 1008 -2.73 45.13 -5.54
C THR A 1008 -3.70 44.03 -5.12
N VAL A 1009 -4.06 44.04 -3.84
CA VAL A 1009 -4.96 43.07 -3.20
C VAL A 1009 -5.83 43.83 -2.21
N GLY A 1010 -7.11 44.03 -2.56
CA GLY A 1010 -8.01 44.89 -1.79
C GLY A 1010 -7.46 46.32 -1.65
N ALA A 1011 -7.33 46.80 -0.41
CA ALA A 1011 -6.76 48.11 -0.08
C ALA A 1011 -5.22 48.13 0.01
N TYR A 1012 -4.55 47.01 -0.24
CA TYR A 1012 -3.10 46.85 -0.07
C TYR A 1012 -2.38 46.79 -1.42
N THR A 1013 -1.17 47.37 -1.47
CA THR A 1013 -0.28 47.37 -2.63
C THR A 1013 0.96 46.54 -2.32
N TYR A 1014 1.49 45.79 -3.30
CA TYR A 1014 2.69 44.98 -3.11
C TYR A 1014 3.89 45.84 -2.68
N TYR A 1015 4.49 45.48 -1.55
CA TYR A 1015 5.59 46.21 -0.92
C TYR A 1015 6.95 45.65 -1.32
N GLY A 1016 7.05 44.33 -1.52
CA GLY A 1016 8.29 43.65 -1.91
C GLY A 1016 8.46 42.28 -1.26
N CYS A 1017 9.51 41.57 -1.67
CA CYS A 1017 9.92 40.33 -1.02
C CYS A 1017 10.82 40.70 0.17
N GLN A 1018 10.47 40.27 1.38
CA GLN A 1018 11.20 40.58 2.62
C GLN A 1018 11.77 39.30 3.23
N THR A 1019 12.93 39.39 3.87
CA THR A 1019 13.43 38.30 4.74
C THR A 1019 12.66 38.25 6.05
N GLU A 1020 12.83 37.14 6.75
CA GLU A 1020 12.61 37.10 8.19
C GLU A 1020 13.51 38.08 8.97
N GLY A 1021 13.12 38.39 10.22
CA GLY A 1021 13.91 39.18 11.15
C GLY A 1021 15.08 38.39 11.75
N THR A 1022 16.04 39.07 12.38
CA THR A 1022 17.23 38.40 12.94
C THR A 1022 16.86 37.64 14.22
N GLY A 1023 16.45 36.37 14.08
CA GLY A 1023 16.00 35.51 15.19
C GLY A 1023 14.58 35.81 15.68
N VAL A 1024 13.79 36.57 14.91
CA VAL A 1024 12.41 36.97 15.22
C VAL A 1024 11.58 37.04 13.94
N ARG A 1025 10.25 36.89 14.04
CA ARG A 1025 9.36 37.02 12.87
C ARG A 1025 9.34 38.45 12.32
N ALA A 1026 9.38 38.61 11.00
CA ALA A 1026 9.37 39.89 10.31
C ALA A 1026 8.10 40.71 10.60
N LEU A 1027 6.96 40.04 10.74
CA LEU A 1027 5.69 40.60 11.17
C LEU A 1027 5.14 39.74 12.32
N ASN A 1028 4.80 40.38 13.45
CA ASN A 1028 4.48 39.71 14.72
C ASN A 1028 3.11 40.11 15.31
N GLY A 1029 2.24 40.76 14.52
CA GLY A 1029 0.93 41.25 14.96
C GLY A 1029 -0.20 40.23 14.84
N GLY A 1030 -0.12 39.31 13.88
CA GLY A 1030 -1.09 38.24 13.68
C GLY A 1030 -0.54 37.13 12.79
N PHE A 1031 -1.07 35.91 12.94
CA PHE A 1031 -0.67 34.73 12.18
C PHE A 1031 -1.89 33.87 11.86
N PHE A 1032 -1.97 33.39 10.63
CA PHE A 1032 -2.98 32.45 10.14
C PHE A 1032 -2.36 31.62 9.01
N PHE A 1033 -2.66 30.32 8.92
CA PHE A 1033 -2.12 29.47 7.86
C PHE A 1033 -3.22 28.62 7.21
N ASN A 1034 -3.04 28.31 5.93
CA ASN A 1034 -3.96 27.45 5.18
C ASN A 1034 -3.22 26.71 4.05
N GLU A 1035 -2.75 25.50 4.35
CA GLU A 1035 -1.85 24.71 3.50
C GLU A 1035 -2.43 24.35 2.12
N THR A 1036 -3.76 24.33 1.97
CA THR A 1036 -4.43 23.88 0.74
C THR A 1036 -5.16 24.98 -0.02
N ALA A 1037 -5.51 26.09 0.64
CA ALA A 1037 -6.38 27.13 0.06
C ALA A 1037 -5.90 28.57 0.27
N MET A 1038 -4.69 28.80 0.83
CA MET A 1038 -4.17 30.17 0.99
C MET A 1038 -4.15 30.93 -0.33
N THR A 1039 -4.69 32.15 -0.31
CA THR A 1039 -4.60 33.15 -1.38
C THR A 1039 -4.17 34.49 -0.81
N LEU A 1040 -3.70 35.39 -1.67
CA LEU A 1040 -3.39 36.76 -1.25
C LEU A 1040 -4.64 37.48 -0.72
N GLU A 1041 -5.81 37.27 -1.31
CA GLU A 1041 -7.09 37.79 -0.80
C GLU A 1041 -7.38 37.29 0.61
N MET A 1042 -7.21 35.98 0.86
CA MET A 1042 -7.47 35.37 2.15
C MET A 1042 -6.54 35.93 3.22
N CYS A 1043 -5.26 36.13 2.89
CA CYS A 1043 -4.33 36.77 3.82
C CYS A 1043 -4.68 38.25 4.08
N ALA A 1044 -5.03 39.01 3.04
CA ALA A 1044 -5.44 40.41 3.16
C ALA A 1044 -6.72 40.59 4.01
N GLU A 1045 -7.67 39.66 3.92
CA GLU A 1045 -8.91 39.63 4.71
C GLU A 1045 -8.62 39.28 6.18
N ASN A 1046 -7.80 38.26 6.45
CA ASN A 1046 -7.42 37.89 7.81
C ASN A 1046 -6.51 38.92 8.50
N CYS A 1047 -5.72 39.67 7.73
CA CYS A 1047 -4.91 40.80 8.23
C CYS A 1047 -5.62 42.16 8.15
N ALA A 1048 -6.94 42.21 7.94
CA ALA A 1048 -7.69 43.46 7.88
C ALA A 1048 -7.53 44.29 9.18
N GLY A 1049 -6.92 45.48 9.05
CA GLY A 1049 -6.65 46.39 10.17
C GLY A 1049 -5.16 46.53 10.54
N PHE A 1050 -4.28 45.68 9.99
CA PHE A 1050 -2.83 45.86 10.07
C PHE A 1050 -2.29 46.71 8.92
N LYS A 1051 -1.20 47.45 9.14
CA LYS A 1051 -0.56 48.28 8.10
C LYS A 1051 0.18 47.44 7.05
N TYR A 1052 0.72 46.29 7.44
CA TYR A 1052 1.41 45.34 6.58
C TYR A 1052 0.87 43.93 6.79
N TRP A 1053 0.96 43.13 5.74
CA TRP A 1053 0.90 41.68 5.82
C TRP A 1053 1.82 41.07 4.78
N GLY A 1054 2.14 39.79 4.94
CA GLY A 1054 2.89 39.04 3.93
C GLY A 1054 2.61 37.56 4.05
N VAL A 1055 2.69 36.85 2.91
CA VAL A 1055 2.59 35.39 2.88
C VAL A 1055 3.98 34.80 2.74
N GLU A 1056 4.29 33.82 3.59
CA GLU A 1056 5.49 33.00 3.59
C GLU A 1056 5.14 31.55 3.22
N TYR A 1057 6.13 30.77 2.76
CA TYR A 1057 6.03 29.32 2.55
C TYR A 1057 4.84 28.85 1.69
N GLY A 1058 4.27 29.72 0.84
CA GLY A 1058 3.05 29.46 0.07
C GLY A 1058 1.76 29.59 0.89
N ALA A 1059 1.77 29.22 2.17
CA ALA A 1059 0.57 28.96 2.97
C ALA A 1059 0.44 29.76 4.28
N GLU A 1060 1.49 30.47 4.71
CA GLU A 1060 1.58 31.10 6.03
C GLU A 1060 1.38 32.62 5.93
N CYS A 1061 0.28 33.15 6.47
CA CYS A 1061 -0.04 34.57 6.45
C CYS A 1061 0.38 35.25 7.76
N TYR A 1062 1.20 36.29 7.65
CA TYR A 1062 1.69 37.10 8.77
C TYR A 1062 1.20 38.55 8.66
N CYS A 1063 0.71 39.11 9.77
CA CYS A 1063 0.21 40.49 9.86
C CYS A 1063 1.10 41.33 10.79
N GLY A 1064 1.24 42.64 10.55
CA GLY A 1064 1.96 43.54 11.46
C GLY A 1064 1.83 45.02 11.11
N ASN A 1065 2.21 45.89 12.03
CA ASN A 1065 2.17 47.35 11.79
C ASN A 1065 3.54 47.96 11.40
N GLU A 1066 4.60 47.18 11.55
CA GLU A 1066 5.97 47.49 11.19
C GLU A 1066 6.77 46.19 11.00
N PHE A 1067 7.84 46.24 10.21
CA PHE A 1067 8.78 45.12 10.08
C PHE A 1067 9.76 45.09 11.25
N GLN A 1068 9.98 43.92 11.83
CA GLN A 1068 10.88 43.72 12.95
C GLN A 1068 12.36 43.85 12.54
N ALA A 1069 13.22 44.17 13.52
CA ALA A 1069 14.63 44.45 13.28
C ALA A 1069 15.36 43.27 12.60
N GLY A 1070 16.05 43.57 11.50
CA GLY A 1070 16.76 42.57 10.67
C GLY A 1070 16.00 42.08 9.45
N SER A 1071 14.68 42.33 9.35
CA SER A 1071 13.92 42.14 8.11
C SER A 1071 14.45 43.09 7.03
N VAL A 1072 14.89 42.56 5.89
CA VAL A 1072 15.42 43.34 4.77
C VAL A 1072 14.80 42.94 3.43
N ALA A 1073 14.71 43.91 2.52
CA ALA A 1073 14.22 43.68 1.17
C ALA A 1073 15.22 42.87 0.34
N VAL A 1074 14.73 41.89 -0.40
CA VAL A 1074 15.51 40.97 -1.26
C VAL A 1074 14.97 40.96 -2.69
N PRO A 1075 15.71 40.39 -3.68
CA PRO A 1075 15.23 40.29 -5.04
C PRO A 1075 13.85 39.64 -5.12
N GLN A 1076 13.00 40.19 -5.99
CA GLN A 1076 11.61 39.77 -6.14
C GLN A 1076 11.44 38.26 -6.43
N GLY A 1077 12.40 37.65 -7.13
CA GLY A 1077 12.39 36.23 -7.47
C GLY A 1077 12.67 35.28 -6.31
N ASP A 1078 13.12 35.77 -5.15
CA ASP A 1078 13.25 34.95 -3.93
C ASP A 1078 11.86 34.51 -3.42
N CYS A 1079 10.82 35.33 -3.61
CA CYS A 1079 9.43 35.00 -3.29
C CYS A 1079 8.76 34.30 -4.49
N SER A 1080 9.08 33.02 -4.68
CA SER A 1080 8.74 32.22 -5.87
C SER A 1080 7.76 31.07 -5.64
N PHE A 1081 7.24 30.88 -4.42
CA PHE A 1081 6.26 29.83 -4.14
C PHE A 1081 4.86 30.28 -4.59
N PRO A 1082 4.13 29.49 -5.39
CA PRO A 1082 2.76 29.81 -5.77
C PRO A 1082 1.81 29.65 -4.58
N CYS A 1083 0.74 30.45 -4.53
CA CYS A 1083 -0.31 30.31 -3.53
C CYS A 1083 -1.14 29.02 -3.76
N PRO A 1084 -1.34 28.13 -2.77
CA PRO A 1084 -2.12 26.90 -2.92
C PRO A 1084 -3.55 27.11 -3.44
N GLY A 1085 -4.24 28.14 -2.95
CA GLY A 1085 -5.59 28.49 -3.39
C GLY A 1085 -5.65 29.26 -4.72
N ASN A 1086 -4.52 29.73 -5.25
CA ASN A 1086 -4.44 30.44 -6.53
C ASN A 1086 -3.01 30.37 -7.11
N THR A 1087 -2.74 29.34 -7.88
CA THR A 1087 -1.38 29.03 -8.39
C THR A 1087 -0.83 30.03 -9.40
N LEU A 1088 -1.56 31.10 -9.74
CA LEU A 1088 -1.09 32.18 -10.62
C LEU A 1088 -0.42 33.33 -9.85
N GLU A 1089 -0.39 33.26 -8.52
CA GLU A 1089 0.08 34.32 -7.62
C GLU A 1089 1.19 33.80 -6.69
N PHE A 1090 2.15 34.66 -6.31
CA PHE A 1090 3.26 34.28 -5.44
C PHE A 1090 3.02 34.60 -3.97
N CYS A 1091 3.10 33.57 -3.12
CA CYS A 1091 2.91 33.58 -1.67
C CYS A 1091 4.23 33.31 -0.92
N GLY A 1092 5.27 34.10 -1.20
CA GLY A 1092 6.56 34.04 -0.50
C GLY A 1092 7.47 32.91 -0.96
N ALA A 1093 8.33 32.44 -0.05
CA ALA A 1093 9.12 31.20 -0.09
C ALA A 1093 9.69 30.95 1.33
N GLY A 1094 10.55 29.96 1.53
CA GLY A 1094 11.18 29.74 2.84
C GLY A 1094 12.05 30.91 3.31
N ASN A 1095 11.75 31.47 4.50
CA ASN A 1095 12.33 32.69 5.07
C ASN A 1095 12.13 33.94 4.18
N ARG A 1096 11.01 34.00 3.43
CA ARG A 1096 10.73 35.02 2.41
C ARG A 1096 9.24 35.36 2.33
N LEU A 1097 8.87 36.59 2.69
CA LEU A 1097 7.48 37.05 2.71
C LEU A 1097 7.15 37.87 1.45
N SER A 1098 6.18 37.41 0.65
CA SER A 1098 5.49 38.23 -0.36
C SER A 1098 4.68 39.30 0.38
N SER A 1099 5.27 40.47 0.58
CA SER A 1099 4.74 41.48 1.51
C SER A 1099 3.94 42.57 0.82
N TYR A 1100 2.90 43.05 1.49
CA TYR A 1100 1.94 44.04 1.04
C TYR A 1100 1.74 45.12 2.12
N VAL A 1101 1.52 46.38 1.69
CA VAL A 1101 1.33 47.54 2.56
C VAL A 1101 -0.01 48.22 2.29
N LEU A 1102 -0.69 48.68 3.35
CA LEU A 1102 -1.94 49.39 3.25
C LEU A 1102 -1.73 50.74 2.54
N THR A 1103 -2.46 50.93 1.44
CA THR A 1103 -2.46 52.20 0.69
C THR A 1103 -3.48 53.17 1.33
N VAL A 1104 -3.04 54.41 1.56
CA VAL A 1104 -3.84 55.49 2.19
C VAL A 1104 -4.41 56.42 1.13
#